data_AF-A0A939AF39-F1
#
_entry.id   AF-A0A939AF39-F1
#
_cell.length_a   1.000
_cell.length_b   1.000
_cell.length_c   1.000
_cell.angle_alpha   90.00
_cell.angle_beta   90.00
_cell.angle_gamma   90.00
#
_symmetry.space_group_name_H-M   'P 1'
#
loop_
_entity.id
_entity.type
_entity.pdbx_description
1 polymer ?
#
loop_
_entity_poly.entity_id
_entity_poly.type
_entity_poly.pdbx_seq_one_letter_code
_entity_poly.pdbx_strand_id
1 'polypeptide(L)'
;MKEGYIPNNNYRSIFFTDQAQQCPSELVSQFLNHLEYSLGKDTTTVKEWDVYYALALTMRNRLVERWLRTQYEYRKQDVRKVFYLSMEFLIGRLLTNALINLNAFNATYDLLKQMGYKLEEIAELEPDMGLGNGGLGRLAACFMDSLATHQYPAYGYGIRYEFGIFKQMIRQGYQVEEPDHWLKKGCPWEIQRPDIAYRIRFGGKVITEEQTDGRYIHRWVDTEDIMAVAWDLPVPGYQVNNVNNLRLWQAAATDEFDFDYFNSGDYVRAVEKKNISENISKVLYPNDNVHLGKILRLKQEYFFVSATMQDIFAQWKQDHESFYNMPDKIAIQLNDTHPAIAIPEMMRILIDLHHMSFEHAWDIVGQIFSYTNHTILPEALEKWSVGLFEELLPRHLMLIYQINNHLLAEVNRLYPGNFSKLRNISIIEEEREKSVRMAQLSIIGSHTVNGVAELHTRIIRERIFADLFEMMPHKFQNKTNGITPRLWLLQCNPHLASLISEHIGGAWITDLERLRGLENYLGDEEFYLSFREIKGINKKALSKYIYKSVGIRTMPDSLFDVQVKRMHEYKRQLLNVLGTIARYLRIKDDPSGYYVPRTVIFSGKAAPGYFLAKRIIKLINNLADTVNKDPDVADRLKVVFLPNYTVSLAEKIIPAADLSQQISTAGFEASGTGNMKFALNGALTIGTADGANVEMAEEIGEENMFIFGMRVEEVNTLKQHGYDPRRHYEEDAELKRVIDAISEDRFSPAEPGIFRPIVDSLLAQGDVYCLLADFRGYLEARHAVDDLYADRDAWTRKAILNVARIGKFSSDRTIKEYADQIWKIKPLKLDF
;
A
#
# COMPACT_ATOMS: atom_id res chain seq x y z
N MET A 1 -15.20 40.46 -5.81
CA MET A 1 -14.96 40.79 -4.39
C MET A 1 -16.29 41.21 -3.79
N LYS A 2 -16.94 40.35 -2.99
CA LYS A 2 -18.03 40.76 -2.11
C LYS A 2 -17.45 40.76 -0.70
N GLU A 3 -17.57 41.92 -0.04
CA GLU A 3 -17.13 42.18 1.33
C GLU A 3 -17.76 41.16 2.29
N GLY A 4 -16.97 40.53 3.15
CA GLY A 4 -17.51 39.56 4.10
C GLY A 4 -16.50 39.01 5.12
N TYR A 5 -15.41 38.38 4.67
CA TYR A 5 -14.59 37.56 5.58
C TYR A 5 -13.11 37.91 5.68
N ILE A 6 -12.51 38.55 4.67
CA ILE A 6 -11.15 39.10 4.77
C ILE A 6 -11.23 40.58 4.42
N PRO A 7 -11.18 41.50 5.41
CA PRO A 7 -11.30 42.92 5.14
C PRO A 7 -10.07 43.41 4.37
N ASN A 8 -10.29 44.15 3.29
CA ASN A 8 -9.34 45.17 2.89
C ASN A 8 -9.29 46.22 4.01
N ASN A 9 -8.30 46.13 4.90
CA ASN A 9 -7.85 47.21 5.81
C ASN A 9 -8.94 48.14 6.38
N ASN A 10 -10.08 47.60 6.85
CA ASN A 10 -11.08 48.36 7.59
C ASN A 10 -11.09 47.87 9.04
N TYR A 11 -10.40 48.63 9.89
CA TYR A 11 -10.10 48.45 11.31
C TYR A 11 -11.33 48.24 12.24
N ARG A 12 -12.13 47.16 12.09
CA ARG A 12 -13.22 46.83 13.05
C ARG A 12 -12.84 45.75 14.06
N SER A 13 -12.11 44.70 13.66
CA SER A 13 -11.43 43.77 14.55
C SER A 13 -10.39 42.96 13.76
N ILE A 14 -9.28 42.60 14.43
CA ILE A 14 -8.27 41.68 13.87
C ILE A 14 -8.59 40.21 14.21
N PHE A 15 -9.46 39.96 15.18
CA PHE A 15 -9.80 38.65 15.71
C PHE A 15 -10.84 37.95 14.83
N PHE A 16 -10.63 36.65 14.60
CA PHE A 16 -11.58 35.78 13.91
C PHE A 16 -12.78 35.47 14.81
N THR A 17 -12.59 35.41 16.13
CA THR A 17 -13.63 35.03 17.10
C THR A 17 -14.73 36.08 17.26
N ASP A 18 -14.43 37.36 17.02
CA ASP A 18 -15.44 38.42 16.95
C ASP A 18 -16.45 38.19 15.81
N GLN A 19 -16.02 37.54 14.73
CA GLN A 19 -16.90 37.11 13.64
C GLN A 19 -17.60 35.77 13.96
N ALA A 20 -16.96 34.89 14.72
CA ALA A 20 -17.53 33.61 15.13
C ALA A 20 -18.78 33.77 16.02
N GLN A 21 -18.81 34.77 16.91
CA GLN A 21 -19.97 35.07 17.75
C GLN A 21 -21.23 35.48 16.95
N GLN A 22 -21.04 35.96 15.72
CA GLN A 22 -22.12 36.37 14.82
C GLN A 22 -22.52 35.27 13.82
N CYS A 23 -21.84 34.11 13.84
CA CYS A 23 -22.01 33.05 12.86
C CYS A 23 -22.81 31.87 13.43
N PRO A 24 -23.99 31.53 12.89
CA PRO A 24 -24.81 30.42 13.40
C PRO A 24 -24.26 29.02 13.05
N SER A 25 -23.23 28.93 12.20
CA SER A 25 -22.63 27.66 11.79
C SER A 25 -21.53 27.22 12.75
N GLU A 26 -21.74 26.10 13.43
CA GLU A 26 -20.75 25.48 14.33
C GLU A 26 -19.42 25.18 13.60
N LEU A 27 -19.49 24.75 12.34
CA LEU A 27 -18.30 24.47 11.51
C LEU A 27 -17.43 25.72 11.34
N VAL A 28 -18.05 26.86 11.03
CA VAL A 28 -17.35 28.13 10.81
C VAL A 28 -16.73 28.61 12.13
N SER A 29 -17.49 28.53 13.22
CA SER A 29 -17.00 28.93 14.54
C SER A 29 -15.78 28.10 14.98
N GLN A 30 -15.83 26.77 14.84
CA GLN A 30 -14.68 25.90 15.16
C GLN A 30 -13.46 26.19 14.29
N PHE A 31 -13.65 26.40 12.99
CA PHE A 31 -12.58 26.73 12.07
C PHE A 31 -11.89 28.05 12.41
N LEU A 32 -12.68 29.11 12.67
CA LEU A 32 -12.17 30.42 13.08
C LEU A 32 -11.45 30.35 14.44
N ASN A 33 -11.98 29.57 15.39
CA ASN A 33 -11.33 29.33 16.68
C ASN A 33 -9.96 28.64 16.52
N HIS A 34 -9.81 27.72 15.58
CA HIS A 34 -8.51 27.08 15.33
C HIS A 34 -7.50 28.03 14.71
N LEU A 35 -7.92 28.88 13.76
CA LEU A 35 -7.05 29.93 13.23
C LEU A 35 -6.52 30.82 14.34
N GLU A 36 -7.39 31.27 15.25
CA GLU A 36 -7.02 32.20 16.32
C GLU A 36 -6.25 31.51 17.47
N TYR A 37 -6.86 30.53 18.12
CA TYR A 37 -6.34 30.00 19.38
C TYR A 37 -5.39 28.82 19.21
N SER A 38 -5.52 28.02 18.15
CA SER A 38 -4.59 26.90 17.91
C SER A 38 -3.36 27.33 17.11
N LEU A 39 -3.52 28.24 16.15
CA LEU A 39 -2.45 28.68 15.26
C LEU A 39 -1.90 30.08 15.57
N GLY A 40 -2.56 30.83 16.47
CA GLY A 40 -2.11 32.18 16.84
C GLY A 40 -2.18 33.16 15.68
N LYS A 41 -3.18 33.04 14.81
CA LYS A 41 -3.36 33.88 13.62
C LYS A 41 -4.46 34.92 13.80
N ASP A 42 -4.29 36.01 13.09
CA ASP A 42 -5.30 37.05 12.92
C ASP A 42 -5.63 37.24 11.42
N THR A 43 -6.64 38.07 11.14
CA THR A 43 -7.11 38.33 9.77
C THR A 43 -6.06 38.94 8.82
N THR A 44 -4.93 39.42 9.35
CA THR A 44 -3.82 40.04 8.59
C THR A 44 -2.61 39.11 8.40
N THR A 45 -2.47 38.07 9.23
CA THR A 45 -1.30 37.18 9.24
C THR A 45 -1.58 35.76 8.72
N VAL A 46 -2.85 35.42 8.48
CA VAL A 46 -3.28 34.11 7.97
C VAL A 46 -2.74 33.83 6.56
N LYS A 47 -2.24 32.60 6.36
CA LYS A 47 -1.78 32.08 5.06
C LYS A 47 -2.55 30.82 4.69
N GLU A 48 -2.44 30.40 3.43
CA GLU A 48 -3.12 29.20 2.92
C GLU A 48 -2.81 27.93 3.73
N TRP A 49 -1.56 27.78 4.21
CA TRP A 49 -1.18 26.66 5.09
C TRP A 49 -1.95 26.67 6.42
N ASP A 50 -2.17 27.87 6.99
CA ASP A 50 -2.89 28.02 8.25
C ASP A 50 -4.37 27.67 8.05
N VAL A 51 -4.95 28.02 6.90
CA VAL A 51 -6.31 27.63 6.49
C VAL A 51 -6.43 26.11 6.38
N TYR A 52 -5.51 25.43 5.69
CA TYR A 52 -5.46 23.96 5.63
C TYR A 52 -5.42 23.37 7.04
N TYR A 53 -4.47 23.83 7.86
CA TYR A 53 -4.20 23.22 9.15
C TYR A 53 -5.37 23.41 10.12
N ALA A 54 -5.98 24.61 10.16
CA ALA A 54 -7.17 24.89 10.95
C ALA A 54 -8.38 24.06 10.50
N LEU A 55 -8.56 23.86 9.19
CA LEU A 55 -9.63 23.03 8.66
C LEU A 55 -9.44 21.55 9.04
N ALA A 56 -8.21 21.04 8.95
CA ALA A 56 -7.88 19.69 9.38
C ALA A 56 -8.12 19.49 10.89
N LEU A 57 -7.74 20.45 11.74
CA LEU A 57 -8.05 20.43 13.18
C LEU A 57 -9.56 20.45 13.44
N THR A 58 -10.32 21.24 12.68
CA THR A 58 -11.78 21.31 12.77
C THR A 58 -12.41 19.95 12.46
N MET A 59 -11.96 19.29 11.39
CA MET A 59 -12.41 17.93 11.06
C MET A 59 -11.97 16.93 12.12
N ARG A 60 -10.74 17.04 12.63
CA ARG A 60 -10.25 16.17 13.71
C ARG A 60 -11.14 16.27 14.96
N ASN A 61 -11.59 17.46 15.39
CA ASN A 61 -12.47 17.57 16.56
C ASN A 61 -13.76 16.76 16.39
N ARG A 62 -14.39 16.85 15.20
CA ARG A 62 -15.58 16.05 14.86
C ARG A 62 -15.30 14.55 14.85
N LEU A 63 -14.13 14.15 14.35
CA LEU A 63 -13.70 12.75 14.38
C LEU A 63 -13.44 12.26 15.81
N VAL A 64 -12.81 13.08 16.66
CA VAL A 64 -12.51 12.74 18.06
C VAL A 64 -13.79 12.49 18.84
N GLU A 65 -14.80 13.35 18.68
CA GLU A 65 -16.10 13.16 19.34
C GLU A 65 -16.72 11.80 18.97
N ARG A 66 -16.81 11.51 17.66
CA ARG A 66 -17.33 10.23 17.15
C ARG A 66 -16.48 9.04 17.58
N TRP A 67 -15.16 9.19 17.59
CA TRP A 67 -14.20 8.16 18.01
C TRP A 67 -14.38 7.82 19.48
N LEU A 68 -14.46 8.81 20.37
CA LEU A 68 -14.68 8.60 21.81
C LEU A 68 -15.98 7.83 22.06
N ARG A 69 -17.07 8.23 21.39
CA ARG A 69 -18.36 7.52 21.49
C ARG A 69 -18.27 6.09 20.94
N THR A 70 -17.58 5.90 19.82
CA THR A 70 -17.35 4.57 19.23
C THR A 70 -16.61 3.65 20.20
N GLN A 71 -15.51 4.12 20.81
CA GLN A 71 -14.74 3.35 21.78
C GLN A 71 -15.53 3.05 23.05
N TYR A 72 -16.33 4.01 23.52
CA TYR A 72 -17.24 3.81 24.66
C TYR A 72 -18.24 2.68 24.38
N GLU A 73 -18.92 2.70 23.23
CA GLU A 73 -19.91 1.67 22.89
C GLU A 73 -19.26 0.30 22.62
N TYR A 74 -18.06 0.26 22.01
CA TYR A 74 -17.30 -0.99 21.87
C TYR A 74 -16.95 -1.63 23.21
N ARG A 75 -16.59 -0.82 24.22
CA ARG A 75 -16.31 -1.31 25.57
C ARG A 75 -17.58 -1.73 26.29
N LYS A 76 -18.58 -0.87 26.31
CA LYS A 76 -19.86 -1.08 27.02
C LYS A 76 -20.58 -2.34 26.56
N GLN A 77 -20.54 -2.64 25.26
CA GLN A 77 -21.19 -3.82 24.68
C GLN A 77 -20.25 -5.03 24.59
N ASP A 78 -19.00 -4.90 25.04
CA ASP A 78 -17.97 -5.94 25.00
C ASP A 78 -17.93 -6.67 23.64
N VAL A 79 -17.80 -5.88 22.57
CA VAL A 79 -17.87 -6.40 21.20
C VAL A 79 -16.60 -7.17 20.83
N ARG A 80 -16.72 -8.17 19.95
CA ARG A 80 -15.57 -8.79 19.30
C ARG A 80 -14.90 -7.78 18.36
N LYS A 81 -13.58 -7.60 18.48
CA LYS A 81 -12.78 -6.63 17.72
C LYS A 81 -11.77 -7.35 16.83
N VAL A 82 -11.51 -6.77 15.65
CA VAL A 82 -10.37 -7.15 14.82
C VAL A 82 -9.21 -6.17 15.00
N PHE A 83 -8.01 -6.72 15.14
CA PHE A 83 -6.75 -6.00 15.17
C PHE A 83 -5.97 -6.34 13.89
N TYR A 84 -5.84 -5.36 12.99
CA TYR A 84 -5.16 -5.51 11.73
C TYR A 84 -3.73 -5.00 11.84
N LEU A 85 -2.75 -5.91 11.82
CA LEU A 85 -1.33 -5.58 12.01
C LEU A 85 -0.65 -5.47 10.66
N SER A 86 -0.08 -4.30 10.35
CA SER A 86 0.69 -4.09 9.13
C SER A 86 1.87 -3.14 9.33
N MET A 87 2.99 -3.46 8.69
CA MET A 87 4.18 -2.59 8.64
C MET A 87 3.96 -1.35 7.78
N GLU A 88 2.95 -1.31 6.91
CA GLU A 88 2.67 -0.13 6.09
C GLU A 88 1.18 0.20 6.01
N PHE A 89 0.87 1.50 6.04
CA PHE A 89 -0.44 2.09 5.75
C PHE A 89 -0.25 3.25 4.79
N LEU A 90 -0.55 3.04 3.51
CA LEU A 90 -0.39 4.06 2.48
C LEU A 90 -1.66 4.92 2.38
N ILE A 91 -1.92 5.73 3.41
CA ILE A 91 -3.20 6.46 3.61
C ILE A 91 -3.41 7.56 2.56
N GLY A 92 -2.33 8.28 2.21
CA GLY A 92 -2.41 9.48 1.37
C GLY A 92 -2.76 10.71 2.20
N ARG A 93 -3.54 11.62 1.61
CA ARG A 93 -4.08 12.83 2.25
C ARG A 93 -5.43 12.55 2.90
N LEU A 94 -5.74 13.20 4.01
CA LEU A 94 -6.96 12.95 4.79
C LEU A 94 -8.00 14.05 4.68
N LEU A 95 -7.66 15.27 4.31
CA LEU A 95 -8.61 16.39 4.36
C LEU A 95 -9.86 16.13 3.52
N THR A 96 -9.67 15.84 2.24
CA THR A 96 -10.80 15.57 1.33
C THR A 96 -11.57 14.33 1.76
N ASN A 97 -10.87 13.28 2.22
CA ASN A 97 -11.49 12.05 2.71
C ASN A 97 -12.39 12.32 3.93
N ALA A 98 -11.89 13.06 4.92
CA ALA A 98 -12.65 13.44 6.11
C ALA A 98 -13.86 14.31 5.76
N LEU A 99 -13.69 15.29 4.85
CA LEU A 99 -14.78 16.14 4.38
C LEU A 99 -15.90 15.34 3.70
N ILE A 100 -15.55 14.37 2.86
CA ILE A 100 -16.51 13.49 2.19
C ILE A 100 -17.20 12.58 3.21
N ASN A 101 -16.43 11.88 4.04
CA ASN A 101 -16.96 10.89 4.98
C ASN A 101 -17.82 11.54 6.09
N LEU A 102 -17.54 12.78 6.48
CA LEU A 102 -18.33 13.55 7.45
C LEU A 102 -19.49 14.33 6.82
N ASN A 103 -19.69 14.25 5.51
CA ASN A 103 -20.67 15.06 4.76
C ASN A 103 -20.48 16.58 4.97
N ALA A 104 -19.22 17.03 5.05
CA ALA A 104 -18.84 18.43 5.30
C ALA A 104 -18.24 19.13 4.06
N PHE A 105 -18.09 18.41 2.94
CA PHE A 105 -17.43 18.91 1.73
C PHE A 105 -18.08 20.19 1.17
N ASN A 106 -19.38 20.16 0.87
CA ASN A 106 -20.09 21.31 0.26
C ASN A 106 -20.09 22.54 1.17
N ALA A 107 -20.39 22.35 2.46
CA ALA A 107 -20.37 23.44 3.44
C ALA A 107 -18.98 24.10 3.56
N THR A 108 -17.93 23.29 3.50
CA THR A 108 -16.53 23.77 3.54
C THR A 108 -16.14 24.46 2.23
N TYR A 109 -16.57 23.92 1.10
CA TYR A 109 -16.34 24.53 -0.21
C TYR A 109 -16.93 25.94 -0.28
N ASP A 110 -18.20 26.10 0.15
CA ASP A 110 -18.86 27.40 0.18
C ASP A 110 -18.20 28.37 1.16
N LEU A 111 -17.79 27.88 2.34
CA LEU A 111 -17.03 28.67 3.33
C LEU A 111 -15.72 29.20 2.73
N LEU A 112 -14.86 28.33 2.20
CA LEU A 112 -13.58 28.75 1.65
C LEU A 112 -13.75 29.68 0.45
N LYS A 113 -14.76 29.44 -0.39
CA LYS A 113 -15.09 30.32 -1.50
C LYS A 113 -15.50 31.72 -1.04
N GLN A 114 -16.27 31.84 0.04
CA GLN A 114 -16.61 33.14 0.65
C GLN A 114 -15.38 33.85 1.23
N MET A 115 -14.40 33.09 1.74
CA MET A 115 -13.12 33.62 2.20
C MET A 115 -12.11 33.92 1.08
N GLY A 116 -12.44 33.59 -0.18
CA GLY A 116 -11.56 33.82 -1.33
C GLY A 116 -10.53 32.71 -1.61
N TYR A 117 -10.67 31.55 -0.98
CA TYR A 117 -9.83 30.36 -1.21
C TYR A 117 -10.54 29.32 -2.08
N LYS A 118 -9.76 28.52 -2.80
CA LYS A 118 -10.26 27.31 -3.47
C LYS A 118 -9.92 26.10 -2.62
N LEU A 119 -10.92 25.28 -2.29
CA LEU A 119 -10.72 24.08 -1.46
C LEU A 119 -9.69 23.13 -2.07
N GLU A 120 -9.66 23.01 -3.39
CA GLU A 120 -8.72 22.15 -4.11
C GLU A 120 -7.28 22.61 -3.91
N GLU A 121 -7.02 23.92 -3.95
CA GLU A 121 -5.69 24.49 -3.74
C GLU A 121 -5.24 24.32 -2.28
N ILE A 122 -6.16 24.47 -1.32
CA ILE A 122 -5.91 24.22 0.10
C ILE A 122 -5.63 22.74 0.38
N ALA A 123 -6.39 21.82 -0.22
CA ALA A 123 -6.19 20.38 -0.05
C ALA A 123 -4.85 19.89 -0.65
N GLU A 124 -4.34 20.55 -1.70
CA GLU A 124 -3.03 20.24 -2.28
C GLU A 124 -1.84 20.59 -1.35
N LEU A 125 -2.06 21.41 -0.32
CA LEU A 125 -1.02 21.74 0.66
C LEU A 125 -0.70 20.56 1.57
N GLU A 126 -1.67 19.68 1.81
CA GLU A 126 -1.48 18.51 2.67
C GLU A 126 -0.38 17.59 2.12
N PRO A 127 0.64 17.21 2.91
CA PRO A 127 1.58 16.17 2.51
C PRO A 127 0.91 14.79 2.60
N ASP A 128 1.21 13.88 1.67
CA ASP A 128 0.92 12.46 1.87
C ASP A 128 1.63 11.97 3.14
N MET A 129 0.93 11.19 3.98
CA MET A 129 1.56 10.59 5.16
C MET A 129 2.58 9.52 4.74
N GLY A 130 3.82 9.67 5.20
CA GLY A 130 4.93 8.74 4.95
C GLY A 130 4.81 7.44 5.75
N LEU A 131 3.66 6.77 5.72
CA LEU A 131 3.37 5.58 6.55
C LEU A 131 3.36 4.27 5.76
N GLY A 132 3.63 4.31 4.45
CA GLY A 132 3.66 3.12 3.60
C GLY A 132 4.37 3.36 2.28
N ASN A 133 4.49 2.30 1.47
CA ASN A 133 5.14 2.35 0.16
C ASN A 133 4.28 1.71 -0.95
N GLY A 134 3.80 0.48 -0.72
CA GLY A 134 3.31 -0.38 -1.79
C GLY A 134 1.81 -0.64 -1.82
N GLY A 135 1.46 -1.67 -2.60
CA GLY A 135 0.08 -2.19 -2.69
C GLY A 135 -0.41 -2.82 -1.38
N LEU A 136 0.49 -3.39 -0.57
CA LEU A 136 0.18 -3.98 0.74
C LEU A 136 -0.35 -2.90 1.69
N GLY A 137 0.36 -1.77 1.81
CA GLY A 137 -0.07 -0.66 2.66
C GLY A 137 -1.28 0.09 2.11
N ARG A 138 -1.45 0.13 0.78
CA ARG A 138 -2.66 0.71 0.19
C ARG A 138 -3.90 -0.16 0.41
N LEU A 139 -3.72 -1.49 0.41
CA LEU A 139 -4.77 -2.44 0.77
C LEU A 139 -5.19 -2.25 2.23
N ALA A 140 -4.21 -2.20 3.15
CA ALA A 140 -4.46 -1.95 4.57
C ALA A 140 -5.26 -0.65 4.79
N ALA A 141 -4.90 0.42 4.08
CA ALA A 141 -5.63 1.69 4.16
C ALA A 141 -7.05 1.61 3.55
N CYS A 142 -7.27 0.86 2.45
CA CYS A 142 -8.63 0.61 1.94
C CYS A 142 -9.47 -0.23 2.91
N PHE A 143 -8.86 -1.20 3.57
CA PHE A 143 -9.52 -2.06 4.56
C PHE A 143 -9.98 -1.25 5.78
N MET A 144 -9.15 -0.34 6.29
CA MET A 144 -9.53 0.53 7.40
C MET A 144 -10.74 1.42 7.04
N ASP A 145 -10.79 1.98 5.83
CA ASP A 145 -11.93 2.75 5.33
C ASP A 145 -13.21 1.90 5.19
N SER A 146 -13.11 0.68 4.65
CA SER A 146 -14.23 -0.26 4.55
C SER A 146 -14.72 -0.77 5.91
N LEU A 147 -13.82 -1.07 6.85
CA LEU A 147 -14.16 -1.46 8.22
C LEU A 147 -14.94 -0.36 8.92
N ALA A 148 -14.49 0.89 8.80
CA ALA A 148 -15.19 2.04 9.39
C ALA A 148 -16.55 2.28 8.71
N THR A 149 -16.61 2.25 7.38
CA THR A 149 -17.83 2.48 6.59
C THR A 149 -18.91 1.44 6.91
N HIS A 150 -18.53 0.17 7.02
CA HIS A 150 -19.45 -0.92 7.39
C HIS A 150 -19.56 -1.14 8.91
N GLN A 151 -19.06 -0.19 9.71
CA GLN A 151 -19.28 -0.09 11.15
C GLN A 151 -18.76 -1.30 11.94
N TYR A 152 -17.75 -1.98 11.41
CA TYR A 152 -17.10 -3.12 12.06
C TYR A 152 -16.12 -2.66 13.15
N PRO A 153 -16.16 -3.25 14.36
CA PRO A 153 -15.22 -2.93 15.43
C PRO A 153 -13.79 -3.32 15.07
N ALA A 154 -12.96 -2.32 14.79
CA ALA A 154 -11.61 -2.57 14.28
C ALA A 154 -10.57 -1.54 14.76
N TYR A 155 -9.34 -2.05 14.84
CA TYR A 155 -8.13 -1.26 15.03
C TYR A 155 -7.10 -1.65 13.98
N GLY A 156 -6.45 -0.65 13.39
CA GLY A 156 -5.19 -0.84 12.67
C GLY A 156 -4.02 -0.58 13.61
N TYR A 157 -2.94 -1.35 13.47
CA TYR A 157 -1.69 -1.11 14.18
C TYR A 157 -0.51 -1.08 13.22
N GLY A 158 0.36 -0.08 13.36
CA GLY A 158 1.61 0.07 12.58
C GLY A 158 2.67 0.89 13.31
N ILE A 159 3.70 1.34 12.57
CA ILE A 159 4.77 2.21 13.07
C ILE A 159 4.59 3.63 12.54
N ARG A 160 4.86 4.63 13.38
CA ARG A 160 4.87 6.05 13.00
C ARG A 160 6.22 6.42 12.38
N TYR A 161 6.38 6.19 11.07
CA TYR A 161 7.64 6.52 10.38
C TYR A 161 7.85 8.02 10.20
N GLU A 162 9.00 8.52 10.63
CA GLU A 162 9.33 9.94 10.53
C GLU A 162 9.59 10.41 9.09
N PHE A 163 10.27 9.58 8.28
CA PHE A 163 10.73 9.91 6.92
C PHE A 163 10.18 8.99 5.83
N GLY A 164 9.14 8.21 6.15
CA GLY A 164 8.57 7.20 5.26
C GLY A 164 9.60 6.26 4.68
N ILE A 165 9.46 5.91 3.39
CA ILE A 165 10.50 5.15 2.68
C ILE A 165 11.59 6.10 2.13
N PHE A 166 11.17 7.05 1.28
CA PHE A 166 11.93 8.21 0.77
C PHE A 166 11.04 9.00 -0.20
N LYS A 167 11.36 10.27 -0.38
CA LYS A 167 10.91 11.12 -1.49
C LYS A 167 11.81 10.89 -2.70
N GLN A 168 11.22 10.56 -3.83
CA GLN A 168 11.96 10.30 -5.07
C GLN A 168 12.21 11.61 -5.82
N MET A 169 13.45 11.90 -6.16
CA MET A 169 13.84 12.94 -7.10
C MET A 169 14.48 12.30 -8.34
N ILE A 170 14.38 12.96 -9.49
CA ILE A 170 15.08 12.55 -10.71
C ILE A 170 16.15 13.60 -11.01
N ARG A 171 17.43 13.19 -11.01
CA ARG A 171 18.57 14.06 -11.33
C ARG A 171 19.39 13.39 -12.43
N GLN A 172 19.58 14.08 -13.55
CA GLN A 172 20.27 13.54 -14.73
C GLN A 172 19.70 12.16 -15.14
N GLY A 173 18.38 11.99 -15.07
CA GLY A 173 17.69 10.74 -15.36
C GLY A 173 17.76 9.66 -14.28
N TYR A 174 18.57 9.83 -13.22
CA TYR A 174 18.67 8.87 -12.12
C TYR A 174 17.68 9.16 -11.00
N GLN A 175 17.17 8.09 -10.38
CA GLN A 175 16.53 8.18 -9.07
C GLN A 175 17.55 8.58 -7.99
N VAL A 176 17.21 9.64 -7.25
CA VAL A 176 17.87 10.08 -6.02
C VAL A 176 16.85 10.05 -4.89
N GLU A 177 17.23 9.42 -3.80
CA GLU A 177 16.42 9.27 -2.59
C GLU A 177 16.68 10.45 -1.64
N GLU A 178 15.63 11.19 -1.28
CA GLU A 178 15.65 12.23 -0.24
C GLU A 178 14.72 11.83 0.92
N PRO A 179 14.96 12.26 2.17
CA PRO A 179 14.03 12.01 3.27
C PRO A 179 12.65 12.60 3.01
N ASP A 180 11.58 11.87 3.35
CA ASP A 180 10.21 12.36 3.20
C ASP A 180 9.79 13.19 4.42
N HIS A 181 9.91 14.51 4.32
CA HIS A 181 9.68 15.46 5.43
C HIS A 181 8.20 15.79 5.69
N TRP A 182 7.32 14.79 5.69
CA TRP A 182 5.86 14.99 5.86
C TRP A 182 5.49 15.57 7.24
N LEU A 183 6.28 15.29 8.28
CA LEU A 183 6.08 15.80 9.65
C LEU A 183 6.73 17.16 9.93
N LYS A 184 7.42 17.78 8.96
CA LYS A 184 8.23 18.99 9.20
C LYS A 184 7.45 20.17 9.76
N LYS A 185 6.15 20.27 9.44
CA LYS A 185 5.23 21.30 9.95
C LYS A 185 4.20 20.73 10.93
N GLY A 186 4.49 19.56 11.51
CA GLY A 186 3.54 18.75 12.27
C GLY A 186 2.49 18.08 11.38
N CYS A 187 1.63 17.29 12.01
CA CYS A 187 0.48 16.66 11.38
C CYS A 187 -0.78 16.98 12.21
N PRO A 188 -1.80 17.65 11.64
CA PRO A 188 -2.98 18.05 12.40
C PRO A 188 -3.89 16.88 12.78
N TRP A 189 -3.72 15.70 12.18
CA TRP A 189 -4.64 14.55 12.32
C TRP A 189 -4.30 13.62 13.47
N GLU A 190 -3.01 13.49 13.78
CA GLU A 190 -2.52 12.55 14.78
C GLU A 190 -2.72 13.10 16.19
N ILE A 191 -2.90 12.18 17.15
CA ILE A 191 -3.08 12.48 18.55
C ILE A 191 -2.08 11.66 19.36
N GLN A 192 -1.11 12.32 19.97
CA GLN A 192 -0.15 11.66 20.84
C GLN A 192 -0.84 11.15 22.12
N ARG A 193 -0.47 9.95 22.57
CA ARG A 193 -0.93 9.33 23.82
C ARG A 193 0.25 9.00 24.73
N PRO A 194 0.84 10.00 25.43
CA PRO A 194 2.00 9.78 26.30
C PRO A 194 1.73 8.80 27.44
N ASP A 195 0.47 8.67 27.85
CA ASP A 195 -0.02 7.73 28.86
C ASP A 195 -0.06 6.27 28.38
N ILE A 196 -0.05 6.04 27.06
CA ILE A 196 0.01 4.72 26.45
C ILE A 196 1.42 4.49 25.94
N ALA A 197 2.28 4.05 26.86
CA ALA A 197 3.68 3.75 26.60
C ALA A 197 4.07 2.37 27.12
N TYR A 198 4.77 1.59 26.29
CA TYR A 198 5.19 0.23 26.62
C TYR A 198 6.69 0.05 26.48
N ARG A 199 7.30 -0.68 27.43
CA ARG A 199 8.72 -1.03 27.39
C ARG A 199 8.92 -2.24 26.49
N ILE A 200 9.81 -2.11 25.51
CA ILE A 200 10.18 -3.13 24.53
C ILE A 200 11.62 -3.56 24.82
N ARG A 201 11.85 -4.86 24.88
CA ARG A 201 13.14 -5.46 25.25
C ARG A 201 13.86 -6.04 24.05
N PHE A 202 15.17 -5.91 23.98
CA PHE A 202 16.03 -6.56 22.98
C PHE A 202 17.26 -7.17 23.65
N GLY A 203 17.83 -8.19 23.03
CA GLY A 203 19.08 -8.78 23.51
C GLY A 203 18.93 -9.55 24.81
N GLY A 204 19.95 -9.48 25.67
CA GLY A 204 19.94 -10.09 26.99
C GLY A 204 20.00 -11.61 26.98
N LYS A 205 19.53 -12.24 28.06
CA LYS A 205 19.58 -13.70 28.26
C LYS A 205 18.37 -14.22 29.01
N VAL A 206 18.09 -15.52 28.87
CA VAL A 206 17.01 -16.20 29.58
C VAL A 206 17.58 -17.02 30.74
N ILE A 207 17.15 -16.70 31.96
CA ILE A 207 17.41 -17.50 33.16
C ILE A 207 16.22 -18.46 33.35
N THR A 208 16.50 -19.75 33.56
CA THR A 208 15.48 -20.77 33.77
C THR A 208 15.60 -21.32 35.18
N GLU A 209 14.50 -21.31 35.92
CA GLU A 209 14.42 -21.76 37.30
C GLU A 209 13.34 -22.82 37.47
N GLU A 210 13.74 -23.98 37.99
CA GLU A 210 12.80 -25.03 38.38
C GLU A 210 12.13 -24.66 39.70
N GLN A 211 10.80 -24.69 39.71
CA GLN A 211 9.97 -24.46 40.88
C GLN A 211 9.84 -25.74 41.70
N THR A 212 9.41 -25.60 42.96
CA THR A 212 9.21 -26.73 43.87
C THR A 212 8.16 -27.74 43.42
N ASP A 213 7.29 -27.35 42.48
CA ASP A 213 6.26 -28.20 41.87
C ASP A 213 6.68 -28.81 40.52
N GLY A 214 7.95 -28.65 40.12
CA GLY A 214 8.52 -29.16 38.87
C GLY A 214 8.25 -28.29 37.63
N ARG A 215 7.57 -27.14 37.77
CA ARG A 215 7.39 -26.18 36.68
C ARG A 215 8.66 -25.36 36.45
N TYR A 216 8.94 -24.99 35.21
CA TYR A 216 10.02 -24.08 34.88
C TYR A 216 9.49 -22.65 34.73
N ILE A 217 10.14 -21.68 35.39
CA ILE A 217 9.93 -20.25 35.16
C ILE A 217 11.11 -19.72 34.36
N HIS A 218 10.80 -19.03 33.26
CA HIS A 218 11.77 -18.35 32.43
C HIS A 218 11.75 -16.85 32.70
N ARG A 219 12.91 -16.25 32.95
CA ARG A 219 13.08 -14.81 33.15
C ARG A 219 14.02 -14.25 32.08
N TRP A 220 13.50 -13.33 31.26
CA TRP A 220 14.30 -12.61 30.27
C TRP A 220 14.89 -11.35 30.91
N VAL A 221 16.22 -11.32 31.05
CA VAL A 221 16.96 -10.30 31.82
C VAL A 221 18.13 -9.74 31.03
N ASP A 222 18.76 -8.68 31.55
CA ASP A 222 19.91 -7.99 30.95
C ASP A 222 19.63 -7.44 29.54
N THR A 223 18.43 -6.89 29.32
CA THR A 223 17.96 -6.42 28.01
C THR A 223 18.32 -4.96 27.73
N GLU A 224 18.43 -4.63 26.44
CA GLU A 224 18.39 -3.26 25.93
C GLU A 224 16.93 -2.85 25.76
N ASP A 225 16.52 -1.74 26.37
CA ASP A 225 15.12 -1.33 26.38
C ASP A 225 14.84 -0.07 25.59
N ILE A 226 13.68 -0.05 24.95
CA ILE A 226 13.16 1.09 24.18
C ILE A 226 11.70 1.30 24.58
N MET A 227 11.24 2.54 24.60
CA MET A 227 9.83 2.86 24.84
C MET A 227 9.07 2.97 23.53
N ALA A 228 7.89 2.37 23.47
CA ALA A 228 6.94 2.55 22.38
C ALA A 228 5.82 3.47 22.86
N VAL A 229 5.68 4.65 22.25
CA VAL A 229 4.63 5.64 22.57
C VAL A 229 3.57 5.64 21.48
N ALA A 230 2.29 5.58 21.87
CA ALA A 230 1.19 5.51 20.92
C ALA A 230 0.84 6.89 20.31
N TRP A 231 0.49 6.86 19.04
CA TRP A 231 -0.12 7.95 18.29
C TRP A 231 -1.39 7.42 17.62
N ASP A 232 -2.53 8.04 17.90
CA ASP A 232 -3.82 7.66 17.33
C ASP A 232 -4.15 8.51 16.11
N LEU A 233 -4.63 7.85 15.06
CA LEU A 233 -5.18 8.46 13.86
C LEU A 233 -6.62 7.98 13.66
N PRO A 234 -7.63 8.84 13.90
CA PRO A 234 -9.03 8.48 13.70
C PRO A 234 -9.34 8.17 12.24
N VAL A 235 -10.01 7.05 11.96
CA VAL A 235 -10.40 6.61 10.62
C VAL A 235 -11.92 6.70 10.45
N PRO A 236 -12.44 7.68 9.69
CA PRO A 236 -13.88 7.81 9.48
C PRO A 236 -14.44 6.78 8.50
N GLY A 237 -15.67 6.35 8.75
CA GLY A 237 -16.49 5.65 7.75
C GLY A 237 -17.33 6.61 6.91
N TYR A 238 -17.67 6.22 5.68
CA TYR A 238 -18.49 7.03 4.79
C TYR A 238 -19.90 7.24 5.35
N GLN A 239 -20.22 8.49 5.73
CA GLN A 239 -21.54 8.92 6.21
C GLN A 239 -22.11 8.08 7.36
N VAL A 240 -21.23 7.58 8.22
CA VAL A 240 -21.61 6.88 9.46
C VAL A 240 -21.00 7.56 10.68
N ASN A 241 -21.55 7.25 11.84
CA ASN A 241 -21.10 7.79 13.11
C ASN A 241 -19.87 7.05 13.68
N ASN A 242 -19.58 5.84 13.19
CA ASN A 242 -18.44 5.06 13.62
C ASN A 242 -17.13 5.67 13.11
N VAL A 243 -16.16 5.79 14.02
CA VAL A 243 -14.78 6.16 13.71
C VAL A 243 -13.86 5.14 14.35
N ASN A 244 -13.20 4.35 13.51
CA ASN A 244 -12.20 3.37 13.95
C ASN A 244 -10.86 4.06 14.24
N ASN A 245 -9.89 3.31 14.74
CA ASN A 245 -8.58 3.84 15.10
C ASN A 245 -7.47 3.16 14.30
N LEU A 246 -6.52 3.94 13.79
CA LEU A 246 -5.20 3.47 13.42
C LEU A 246 -4.21 3.94 14.49
N ARG A 247 -3.64 3.00 15.24
CA ARG A 247 -2.62 3.28 16.25
C ARG A 247 -1.23 3.05 15.67
N LEU A 248 -0.36 4.04 15.82
CA LEU A 248 0.99 4.03 15.32
C LEU A 248 1.99 4.16 16.47
N TRP A 249 3.02 3.32 16.48
CA TRP A 249 4.05 3.33 17.52
C TRP A 249 5.24 4.19 17.10
N GLN A 250 5.63 5.11 17.98
CA GLN A 250 6.89 5.85 17.88
C GLN A 250 7.88 5.30 18.89
N ALA A 251 9.11 5.02 18.45
CA ALA A 251 10.20 4.63 19.35
C ALA A 251 10.73 5.87 20.07
N ALA A 252 10.89 5.76 21.38
CA ALA A 252 11.47 6.77 22.25
C ALA A 252 12.51 6.13 23.18
N ALA A 253 13.54 6.89 23.55
CA ALA A 253 14.56 6.43 24.48
C ALA A 253 14.00 6.30 25.91
N THR A 254 14.51 5.36 26.71
CA THR A 254 14.19 5.27 28.15
C THR A 254 14.82 6.42 28.94
N ASP A 255 16.04 6.81 28.56
CA ASP A 255 16.77 7.95 29.09
C ASP A 255 17.15 8.87 27.91
N GLU A 256 16.63 10.10 27.89
CA GLU A 256 16.82 10.99 26.75
C GLU A 256 18.22 11.62 26.67
N PHE A 257 18.96 11.67 27.79
CA PHE A 257 20.18 12.46 27.91
C PHE A 257 21.09 12.00 29.05
N ASP A 258 22.38 11.86 28.77
CA ASP A 258 23.40 11.55 29.78
C ASP A 258 24.22 12.81 30.14
N PHE A 259 24.01 13.30 31.37
CA PHE A 259 24.67 14.51 31.86
C PHE A 259 26.18 14.35 32.05
N ASP A 260 26.69 13.14 32.30
CA ASP A 260 28.12 12.92 32.55
C ASP A 260 28.91 13.04 31.24
N TYR A 261 28.39 12.49 30.14
CA TYR A 261 28.97 12.70 28.81
C TYR A 261 28.85 14.15 28.35
N PHE A 262 27.73 14.82 28.64
CA PHE A 262 27.56 16.22 28.26
C PHE A 262 28.53 17.15 29.02
N ASN A 263 28.66 16.97 30.33
CA ASN A 263 29.53 17.79 31.17
C ASN A 263 31.02 17.55 30.88
N SER A 264 31.37 16.38 30.34
CA SER A 264 32.74 16.07 29.88
C SER A 264 33.02 16.55 28.44
N GLY A 265 32.04 17.16 27.77
CA GLY A 265 32.18 17.72 26.41
C GLY A 265 31.97 16.72 25.27
N ASP A 266 31.61 15.47 25.56
CA ASP A 266 31.27 14.44 24.56
C ASP A 266 29.77 14.48 24.24
N TYR A 267 29.38 15.54 23.52
CA TYR A 267 27.99 15.81 23.18
C TYR A 267 27.35 14.72 22.29
N VAL A 268 28.15 13.99 21.51
CA VAL A 268 27.64 12.92 20.63
C VAL A 268 27.22 11.71 21.46
N ARG A 269 28.07 11.27 22.40
CA ARG A 269 27.72 10.15 23.31
C ARG A 269 26.58 10.49 24.25
N ALA A 270 26.46 11.75 24.67
CA ALA A 270 25.35 12.21 25.52
C ALA A 270 23.96 11.96 24.92
N VAL A 271 23.85 11.83 23.59
CA VAL A 271 22.59 11.58 22.86
C VAL A 271 22.62 10.32 21.97
N GLU A 272 23.70 9.52 22.04
CA GLU A 272 23.90 8.36 21.15
C GLU A 272 22.82 7.29 21.37
N LYS A 273 22.53 6.95 22.62
CA LYS A 273 21.47 5.99 22.98
C LYS A 273 20.12 6.42 22.41
N LYS A 274 19.78 7.71 22.54
CA LYS A 274 18.56 8.28 21.98
C LYS A 274 18.48 8.09 20.48
N ASN A 275 19.55 8.44 19.75
CA ASN A 275 19.60 8.28 18.30
C ASN A 275 19.43 6.83 17.84
N ILE A 276 20.06 5.87 18.53
CA ILE A 276 19.96 4.45 18.19
C ILE A 276 18.55 3.93 18.42
N SER A 277 17.93 4.26 19.57
CA SER A 277 16.57 3.82 19.89
C SER A 277 15.52 4.38 18.92
N GLU A 278 15.63 5.66 18.56
CA GLU A 278 14.68 6.33 17.66
C GLU A 278 14.79 5.85 16.20
N ASN A 279 15.92 5.28 15.78
CA ASN A 279 16.10 4.80 14.39
C ASN A 279 15.06 3.76 13.97
N ILE A 280 14.48 3.02 14.93
CA ILE A 280 13.43 2.02 14.69
C ILE A 280 12.21 2.64 14.00
N SER A 281 11.81 3.86 14.37
CA SER A 281 10.64 4.52 13.77
C SER A 281 11.01 5.63 12.77
N LYS A 282 12.24 5.66 12.23
CA LYS A 282 12.64 6.69 11.26
C LYS A 282 12.21 6.37 9.83
N VAL A 283 12.59 5.20 9.32
CA VAL A 283 12.43 4.84 7.90
C VAL A 283 11.77 3.47 7.74
N LEU A 284 10.85 3.37 6.79
CA LEU A 284 10.20 2.14 6.37
C LEU A 284 11.14 1.33 5.46
N TYR A 285 11.29 0.02 5.74
CA TYR A 285 12.13 -0.92 4.98
C TYR A 285 13.59 -0.42 4.82
N PRO A 286 14.36 -0.31 5.91
CA PRO A 286 15.77 0.05 5.83
C PRO A 286 16.53 -0.96 4.95
N ASN A 287 17.61 -0.49 4.31
CA ASN A 287 18.42 -1.33 3.44
C ASN A 287 19.05 -2.50 4.21
N ASP A 288 18.58 -3.72 3.94
CA ASP A 288 18.95 -4.96 4.61
C ASP A 288 20.00 -5.80 3.87
N ASN A 289 20.62 -5.22 2.82
CA ASN A 289 21.80 -5.81 2.16
C ASN A 289 23.03 -5.87 3.09
N VAL A 290 22.99 -5.16 4.22
CA VAL A 290 24.04 -5.16 5.25
C VAL A 290 23.49 -5.75 6.55
N HIS A 291 24.36 -6.41 7.33
CA HIS A 291 23.96 -7.08 8.57
C HIS A 291 23.24 -6.16 9.57
N LEU A 292 23.71 -4.93 9.74
CA LEU A 292 23.04 -3.93 10.59
C LEU A 292 21.62 -3.59 10.11
N GLY A 293 21.36 -3.64 8.80
CA GLY A 293 20.03 -3.44 8.23
C GLY A 293 19.08 -4.60 8.57
N LYS A 294 19.58 -5.83 8.56
CA LYS A 294 18.83 -7.01 9.02
C LYS A 294 18.46 -6.93 10.51
N ILE A 295 19.41 -6.54 11.35
CA ILE A 295 19.17 -6.28 12.79
C ILE A 295 18.07 -5.22 12.96
N LEU A 296 18.18 -4.09 12.26
CA LEU A 296 17.21 -3.00 12.39
C LEU A 296 15.81 -3.42 11.95
N ARG A 297 15.69 -4.16 10.84
CA ARG A 297 14.39 -4.64 10.33
C ARG A 297 13.72 -5.61 11.32
N LEU A 298 14.46 -6.58 11.88
CA LEU A 298 13.92 -7.46 12.92
C LEU A 298 13.58 -6.69 14.21
N LYS A 299 14.38 -5.69 14.60
CA LYS A 299 14.06 -4.78 15.72
C LYS A 299 12.75 -4.02 15.46
N GLN A 300 12.50 -3.53 14.24
CA GLN A 300 11.26 -2.86 13.86
C GLN A 300 10.04 -3.78 13.99
N GLU A 301 10.12 -4.98 13.44
CA GLU A 301 9.04 -5.97 13.48
C GLU A 301 8.70 -6.35 14.92
N TYR A 302 9.71 -6.64 15.76
CA TYR A 302 9.47 -6.96 17.16
C TYR A 302 8.98 -5.76 17.98
N PHE A 303 9.54 -4.57 17.77
CA PHE A 303 9.09 -3.33 18.42
C PHE A 303 7.60 -3.10 18.20
N PHE A 304 7.19 -3.16 16.93
CA PHE A 304 5.81 -3.01 16.51
C PHE A 304 4.89 -4.05 17.16
N VAL A 305 5.29 -5.31 17.10
CA VAL A 305 4.50 -6.43 17.60
C VAL A 305 4.38 -6.38 19.12
N SER A 306 5.48 -6.22 19.85
CA SER A 306 5.45 -6.25 21.31
C SER A 306 4.66 -5.09 21.89
N ALA A 307 4.80 -3.88 21.35
CA ALA A 307 3.99 -2.74 21.75
C ALA A 307 2.49 -3.02 21.53
N THR A 308 2.14 -3.54 20.36
CA THR A 308 0.75 -3.88 20.01
C THR A 308 0.19 -4.99 20.91
N MET A 309 0.94 -6.06 21.19
CA MET A 309 0.48 -7.12 22.08
C MET A 309 0.27 -6.58 23.49
N GLN A 310 1.22 -5.81 24.03
CA GLN A 310 1.09 -5.22 25.36
C GLN A 310 -0.16 -4.33 25.49
N ASP A 311 -0.46 -3.54 24.46
CA ASP A 311 -1.67 -2.71 24.40
C ASP A 311 -2.96 -3.53 24.37
N ILE A 312 -3.04 -4.57 23.52
CA ILE A 312 -4.19 -5.48 23.47
C ILE A 312 -4.43 -6.14 24.84
N PHE A 313 -3.37 -6.61 25.50
CA PHE A 313 -3.46 -7.21 26.83
C PHE A 313 -3.84 -6.19 27.92
N ALA A 314 -3.34 -4.95 27.84
CA ALA A 314 -3.70 -3.89 28.78
C ALA A 314 -5.17 -3.51 28.64
N GLN A 315 -5.68 -3.40 27.41
CA GLN A 315 -7.11 -3.15 27.14
C GLN A 315 -7.99 -4.31 27.62
N TRP A 316 -7.59 -5.55 27.36
CA TRP A 316 -8.33 -6.74 27.83
C TRP A 316 -8.54 -6.73 29.35
N LYS A 317 -7.46 -6.48 30.11
CA LYS A 317 -7.45 -6.47 31.58
C LYS A 317 -8.27 -5.35 32.22
N GLN A 318 -8.67 -4.32 31.48
CA GLN A 318 -9.53 -3.27 32.03
C GLN A 318 -10.92 -3.81 32.36
N ASP A 319 -11.41 -4.76 31.56
CA ASP A 319 -12.80 -5.22 31.62
C ASP A 319 -12.92 -6.74 31.87
N HIS A 320 -11.81 -7.50 31.83
CA HIS A 320 -11.79 -8.96 31.95
C HIS A 320 -10.72 -9.48 32.93
N GLU A 321 -11.08 -10.48 33.73
CA GLU A 321 -10.17 -11.12 34.71
C GLU A 321 -9.40 -12.33 34.14
N SER A 322 -9.93 -12.96 33.09
CA SER A 322 -9.43 -14.23 32.54
C SER A 322 -9.11 -14.12 31.05
N PHE A 323 -8.11 -14.87 30.57
CA PHE A 323 -7.74 -14.91 29.15
C PHE A 323 -8.39 -16.06 28.37
N TYR A 324 -9.07 -17.00 29.03
CA TYR A 324 -9.66 -18.16 28.36
C TYR A 324 -10.72 -17.76 27.32
N ASN A 325 -11.46 -16.67 27.55
CA ASN A 325 -12.48 -16.16 26.63
C ASN A 325 -11.94 -15.12 25.65
N MET A 326 -10.61 -14.89 25.64
CA MET A 326 -9.97 -13.93 24.73
C MET A 326 -10.24 -14.24 23.25
N PRO A 327 -10.21 -15.51 22.78
CA PRO A 327 -10.51 -15.84 21.38
C PRO A 327 -11.93 -15.50 20.92
N ASP A 328 -12.89 -15.38 21.85
CA ASP A 328 -14.28 -15.02 21.52
C ASP A 328 -14.43 -13.53 21.19
N LYS A 329 -13.50 -12.71 21.65
CA LYS A 329 -13.58 -11.25 21.62
C LYS A 329 -12.46 -10.59 20.82
N ILE A 330 -11.40 -11.33 20.50
CA ILE A 330 -10.22 -10.80 19.83
C ILE A 330 -9.91 -11.64 18.59
N ALA A 331 -9.78 -10.97 17.45
CA ALA A 331 -9.22 -11.52 16.22
C ALA A 331 -8.01 -10.68 15.80
N ILE A 332 -6.89 -11.33 15.48
CA ILE A 332 -5.66 -10.64 15.03
C ILE A 332 -5.32 -11.08 13.62
N GLN A 333 -5.27 -10.13 12.69
CA GLN A 333 -4.89 -10.38 11.31
C GLN A 333 -3.41 -10.00 11.09
N LEU A 334 -2.62 -11.00 10.68
CA LEU A 334 -1.25 -10.84 10.23
C LEU A 334 -1.26 -10.50 8.73
N ASN A 335 -0.89 -9.26 8.40
CA ASN A 335 -0.76 -8.82 7.02
C ASN A 335 0.67 -9.09 6.50
N ASP A 336 0.82 -10.17 5.76
CA ASP A 336 2.12 -10.76 5.36
C ASP A 336 2.95 -11.27 6.57
N THR A 337 4.21 -11.66 6.36
CA THR A 337 5.04 -12.31 7.40
C THR A 337 5.62 -11.36 8.45
N HIS A 338 5.67 -10.05 8.19
CA HIS A 338 6.32 -9.08 9.09
C HIS A 338 5.80 -9.14 10.56
N PRO A 339 4.49 -9.25 10.84
CA PRO A 339 4.00 -9.38 12.21
C PRO A 339 4.01 -10.82 12.77
N ALA A 340 4.64 -11.80 12.11
CA ALA A 340 4.61 -13.21 12.51
C ALA A 340 5.12 -13.47 13.93
N ILE A 341 6.02 -12.61 14.44
CA ILE A 341 6.56 -12.67 15.81
C ILE A 341 5.46 -12.39 16.86
N ALA A 342 4.27 -11.92 16.46
CA ALA A 342 3.14 -11.76 17.37
C ALA A 342 2.68 -13.07 18.00
N ILE A 343 2.85 -14.18 17.27
CA ILE A 343 2.54 -15.52 17.77
C ILE A 343 3.41 -15.87 18.98
N PRO A 344 4.76 -15.92 18.88
CA PRO A 344 5.61 -16.19 20.04
C PRO A 344 5.58 -15.09 21.10
N GLU A 345 5.32 -13.81 20.77
CA GLU A 345 5.17 -12.76 21.78
C GLU A 345 3.90 -12.94 22.63
N MET A 346 2.77 -13.30 22.02
CA MET A 346 1.55 -13.61 22.78
C MET A 346 1.76 -14.85 23.67
N MET A 347 2.43 -15.90 23.15
CA MET A 347 2.85 -17.06 23.96
C MET A 347 3.71 -16.64 25.15
N ARG A 348 4.71 -15.76 24.93
CA ARG A 348 5.58 -15.24 25.99
C ARG A 348 4.79 -14.51 27.08
N ILE A 349 3.85 -13.65 26.71
CA ILE A 349 3.03 -12.90 27.67
C ILE A 349 2.15 -13.87 28.49
N LEU A 350 1.48 -14.82 27.84
CA LEU A 350 0.60 -15.79 28.52
C LEU A 350 1.38 -16.73 29.46
N ILE A 351 2.54 -17.23 29.02
CA ILE A 351 3.34 -18.19 29.80
C ILE A 351 4.17 -17.47 30.86
N ASP A 352 5.00 -16.49 30.48
CA ASP A 352 6.00 -15.93 31.38
C ASP A 352 5.39 -14.92 32.37
N LEU A 353 4.36 -14.16 31.95
CA LEU A 353 3.75 -13.12 32.79
C LEU A 353 2.43 -13.54 33.44
N HIS A 354 1.72 -14.49 32.81
CA HIS A 354 0.43 -14.99 33.30
C HIS A 354 0.46 -16.45 33.75
N HIS A 355 1.64 -17.09 33.72
CA HIS A 355 1.89 -18.42 34.27
C HIS A 355 0.98 -19.52 33.70
N MET A 356 0.53 -19.35 32.45
CA MET A 356 -0.21 -20.38 31.73
C MET A 356 0.71 -21.51 31.27
N SER A 357 0.17 -22.72 31.18
CA SER A 357 0.87 -23.83 30.54
C SER A 357 1.00 -23.57 29.04
N PHE A 358 1.99 -24.21 28.41
CA PHE A 358 2.22 -24.10 26.98
C PHE A 358 0.96 -24.50 26.18
N GLU A 359 0.30 -25.59 26.57
CA GLU A 359 -0.85 -26.15 25.86
C GLU A 359 -2.05 -25.19 25.88
N HIS A 360 -2.35 -24.58 27.02
CA HIS A 360 -3.45 -23.62 27.13
C HIS A 360 -3.14 -22.31 26.40
N ALA A 361 -1.89 -21.81 26.50
CA ALA A 361 -1.48 -20.63 25.77
C ALA A 361 -1.53 -20.86 24.25
N TRP A 362 -1.08 -22.03 23.79
CA TRP A 362 -1.07 -22.41 22.39
C TRP A 362 -2.48 -22.57 21.82
N ASP A 363 -3.43 -23.13 22.59
CA ASP A 363 -4.84 -23.21 22.19
C ASP A 363 -5.46 -21.82 22.00
N ILE A 364 -5.23 -20.89 22.94
CA ILE A 364 -5.69 -19.50 22.82
C ILE A 364 -5.09 -18.84 21.58
N VAL A 365 -3.77 -18.91 21.41
CA VAL A 365 -3.04 -18.31 20.28
C VAL A 365 -3.54 -18.86 18.96
N GLY A 366 -3.69 -20.18 18.85
CA GLY A 366 -4.14 -20.86 17.65
C GLY A 366 -5.53 -20.42 17.18
N GLN A 367 -6.39 -19.91 18.07
CA GLN A 367 -7.75 -19.44 17.77
C GLN A 367 -7.85 -17.93 17.51
N ILE A 368 -6.82 -17.15 17.83
CA ILE A 368 -6.83 -15.68 17.70
C ILE A 368 -6.27 -15.21 16.36
N PHE A 369 -5.21 -15.85 15.87
CA PHE A 369 -4.47 -15.37 14.70
C PHE A 369 -5.00 -15.90 13.37
N SER A 370 -5.01 -15.01 12.39
CA SER A 370 -5.22 -15.32 10.97
C SER A 370 -4.10 -14.69 10.14
N TYR A 371 -3.70 -15.35 9.05
CA TYR A 371 -2.57 -14.92 8.21
C TYR A 371 -2.99 -14.71 6.75
N THR A 372 -2.70 -13.54 6.20
CA THR A 372 -2.83 -13.28 4.76
C THR A 372 -1.46 -13.27 4.10
N ASN A 373 -1.29 -14.12 3.08
CA ASN A 373 -0.07 -14.17 2.27
C ASN A 373 -0.24 -13.31 1.00
N HIS A 374 0.77 -12.51 0.69
CA HIS A 374 0.79 -11.59 -0.46
C HIS A 374 1.88 -11.91 -1.50
N THR A 375 2.61 -13.01 -1.33
CA THR A 375 3.76 -13.34 -2.18
C THR A 375 3.80 -14.80 -2.55
N ILE A 376 4.15 -15.03 -3.81
CA ILE A 376 4.41 -16.36 -4.39
C ILE A 376 5.90 -16.59 -4.63
N LEU A 377 6.73 -15.56 -4.47
CA LEU A 377 8.17 -15.64 -4.66
C LEU A 377 8.82 -16.24 -3.42
N PRO A 378 9.47 -17.41 -3.50
CA PRO A 378 10.13 -18.04 -2.35
C PRO A 378 11.16 -17.12 -1.69
N GLU A 379 11.87 -16.30 -2.47
CA GLU A 379 12.85 -15.33 -2.00
C GLU A 379 12.24 -14.15 -1.23
N ALA A 380 10.95 -13.89 -1.40
CA ALA A 380 10.21 -12.87 -0.67
C ALA A 380 9.52 -13.41 0.59
N LEU A 381 9.52 -14.73 0.80
CA LEU A 381 9.09 -15.33 2.07
C LEU A 381 10.20 -15.16 3.09
N GLU A 382 9.92 -14.37 4.12
CA GLU A 382 10.94 -13.94 5.06
C GLU A 382 11.54 -15.10 5.87
N LYS A 383 12.87 -15.11 5.93
CA LYS A 383 13.66 -16.01 6.76
C LYS A 383 14.70 -15.21 7.53
N TRP A 384 14.85 -15.53 8.80
CA TRP A 384 15.84 -14.91 9.68
C TRP A 384 16.80 -15.96 10.20
N SER A 385 18.09 -15.65 10.30
CA SER A 385 19.03 -16.61 10.86
C SER A 385 18.72 -16.87 12.33
N VAL A 386 18.89 -18.13 12.74
CA VAL A 386 18.72 -18.53 14.15
C VAL A 386 19.67 -17.75 15.06
N GLY A 387 20.90 -17.49 14.60
CA GLY A 387 21.88 -16.70 15.37
C GLY A 387 21.42 -15.27 15.62
N LEU A 388 20.76 -14.62 14.64
CA LEU A 388 20.20 -13.28 14.83
C LEU A 388 19.03 -13.31 15.84
N PHE A 389 18.18 -14.34 15.79
CA PHE A 389 17.11 -14.53 16.76
C PHE A 389 17.64 -14.80 18.17
N GLU A 390 18.71 -15.59 18.29
CA GLU A 390 19.36 -15.87 19.57
C GLU A 390 19.97 -14.61 20.17
N GLU A 391 20.59 -13.78 19.34
CA GLU A 391 21.16 -12.50 19.75
C GLU A 391 20.09 -11.51 20.21
N LEU A 392 19.01 -11.32 19.44
CA LEU A 392 18.05 -10.24 19.69
C LEU A 392 16.84 -10.66 20.52
N LEU A 393 16.35 -11.90 20.36
CA LEU A 393 15.07 -12.39 20.88
C LEU A 393 15.21 -13.83 21.43
N PRO A 394 16.12 -14.07 22.40
CA PRO A 394 16.45 -15.42 22.85
C PRO A 394 15.25 -16.18 23.42
N ARG A 395 14.34 -15.48 24.13
CA ARG A 395 13.13 -16.11 24.68
C ARG A 395 12.15 -16.53 23.58
N HIS A 396 11.98 -15.71 22.55
CA HIS A 396 11.11 -16.03 21.42
C HIS A 396 11.67 -17.20 20.62
N LEU A 397 12.99 -17.28 20.45
CA LEU A 397 13.62 -18.43 19.81
C LEU A 397 13.35 -19.74 20.58
N MET A 398 13.44 -19.72 21.92
CA MET A 398 13.07 -20.89 22.75
C MET A 398 11.61 -21.31 22.52
N LEU A 399 10.68 -20.34 22.47
CA LEU A 399 9.26 -20.61 22.21
C LEU A 399 9.03 -21.13 20.79
N ILE A 400 9.71 -20.59 19.79
CA ILE A 400 9.65 -21.06 18.40
C ILE A 400 10.14 -22.50 18.31
N TYR A 401 11.22 -22.87 19.01
CA TYR A 401 11.67 -24.26 19.08
C TYR A 401 10.64 -25.17 19.77
N GLN A 402 10.00 -24.71 20.85
CA GLN A 402 8.94 -25.48 21.51
C GLN A 402 7.73 -25.69 20.58
N ILE A 403 7.29 -24.66 19.87
CA ILE A 403 6.23 -24.74 18.85
C ILE A 403 6.64 -25.73 17.75
N ASN A 404 7.87 -25.62 17.25
CA ASN A 404 8.37 -26.51 16.21
C ASN A 404 8.42 -27.97 16.67
N ASN A 405 8.86 -28.23 17.91
CA ASN A 405 8.90 -29.58 18.47
C ASN A 405 7.47 -30.17 18.62
N HIS A 406 6.52 -29.36 19.08
CA HIS A 406 5.11 -29.76 19.16
C HIS A 406 4.55 -30.13 17.76
N LEU A 407 4.83 -29.29 16.76
CA LEU A 407 4.46 -29.51 15.36
C LEU A 407 5.09 -30.79 14.79
N LEU A 408 6.40 -30.98 14.96
CA LEU A 408 7.11 -32.13 14.38
C LEU A 408 6.69 -33.45 15.04
N ALA A 409 6.30 -33.45 16.31
CA ALA A 409 5.70 -34.61 16.95
C ALA A 409 4.37 -34.99 16.27
N GLU A 410 3.54 -34.00 15.91
CA GLU A 410 2.31 -34.23 15.16
C GLU A 410 2.57 -34.71 13.73
N VAL A 411 3.53 -34.10 13.01
CA VAL A 411 3.91 -34.54 11.66
C VAL A 411 4.41 -35.98 11.68
N ASN A 412 5.24 -36.36 12.66
CA ASN A 412 5.74 -37.73 12.78
C ASN A 412 4.62 -38.73 13.14
N ARG A 413 3.58 -38.29 13.86
CA ARG A 413 2.39 -39.09 14.16
C ARG A 413 1.52 -39.31 12.91
N LEU A 414 1.31 -38.27 12.10
CA LEU A 414 0.48 -38.31 10.89
C LEU A 414 1.18 -38.95 9.69
N TYR A 415 2.49 -38.74 9.56
CA TYR A 415 3.31 -39.22 8.45
C TYR A 415 4.59 -39.93 8.94
N PRO A 416 4.46 -41.09 9.62
CA PRO A 416 5.62 -41.80 10.19
C PRO A 416 6.70 -42.09 9.15
N GLY A 417 7.94 -41.67 9.42
CA GLY A 417 9.09 -41.92 8.54
C GLY A 417 9.20 -41.01 7.30
N ASN A 418 8.28 -40.06 7.10
CA ASN A 418 8.36 -39.12 5.97
C ASN A 418 9.24 -37.91 6.30
N PHE A 419 10.56 -38.08 6.16
CA PHE A 419 11.55 -37.03 6.42
C PHE A 419 11.41 -35.80 5.51
N SER A 420 10.89 -35.97 4.29
CA SER A 420 10.64 -34.86 3.37
C SER A 420 9.57 -33.92 3.93
N LYS A 421 8.43 -34.46 4.39
CA LYS A 421 7.37 -33.67 5.02
C LYS A 421 7.85 -33.01 6.32
N LEU A 422 8.61 -33.72 7.15
CA LEU A 422 9.23 -33.13 8.35
C LEU A 422 10.08 -31.90 7.99
N ARG A 423 10.93 -31.99 6.96
CA ARG A 423 11.75 -30.87 6.49
C ARG A 423 10.89 -29.73 5.94
N ASN A 424 9.91 -30.02 5.10
CA ASN A 424 9.12 -29.00 4.41
C ASN A 424 8.17 -28.24 5.35
N ILE A 425 7.60 -28.92 6.35
CA ILE A 425 6.64 -28.36 7.31
C ILE A 425 7.31 -27.62 8.48
N SER A 426 8.53 -28.02 8.88
CA SER A 426 9.25 -27.43 10.02
C SER A 426 9.28 -25.89 9.97
N ILE A 427 9.24 -25.24 11.12
CA ILE A 427 9.45 -23.80 11.22
C ILE A 427 10.93 -23.47 11.05
N ILE A 428 11.81 -24.38 11.49
CA ILE A 428 13.26 -24.25 11.38
C ILE A 428 13.74 -24.91 10.08
N GLU A 429 14.52 -24.18 9.31
CA GLU A 429 15.26 -24.69 8.16
C GLU A 429 16.69 -25.03 8.57
N GLU A 430 17.10 -26.26 8.30
CA GLU A 430 18.37 -26.88 8.75
C GLU A 430 19.41 -26.92 7.62
N GLU A 431 19.43 -25.88 6.75
CA GLU A 431 20.46 -25.76 5.71
C GLU A 431 21.80 -25.25 6.28
N ARG A 432 22.72 -24.76 5.43
CA ARG A 432 24.08 -24.37 5.86
C ARG A 432 24.08 -23.34 6.99
N GLU A 433 23.17 -22.37 6.93
CA GLU A 433 22.84 -21.47 8.04
C GLU A 433 21.41 -21.78 8.47
N LYS A 434 21.23 -22.10 9.76
CA LYS A 434 19.88 -22.36 10.29
C LYS A 434 19.05 -21.08 10.23
N SER A 435 17.82 -21.19 9.76
CA SER A 435 16.90 -20.06 9.70
C SER A 435 15.51 -20.37 10.22
N VAL A 436 14.85 -19.36 10.77
CA VAL A 436 13.43 -19.37 11.14
C VAL A 436 12.63 -18.96 9.91
N ARG A 437 11.72 -19.82 9.46
CA ARG A 437 10.84 -19.54 8.32
C ARG A 437 9.55 -18.89 8.81
N MET A 438 9.40 -17.59 8.57
CA MET A 438 8.32 -16.81 9.17
C MET A 438 6.96 -17.16 8.59
N ALA A 439 6.87 -17.51 7.30
CA ALA A 439 5.64 -17.97 6.69
C ALA A 439 5.10 -19.27 7.32
N GLN A 440 5.99 -20.23 7.59
CA GLN A 440 5.66 -21.47 8.30
C GLN A 440 5.16 -21.13 9.71
N LEU A 441 5.86 -20.28 10.45
CA LEU A 441 5.41 -19.82 11.77
C LEU A 441 3.99 -19.20 11.71
N SER A 442 3.71 -18.33 10.74
CA SER A 442 2.40 -17.70 10.55
C SER A 442 1.30 -18.71 10.24
N ILE A 443 1.55 -19.67 9.34
CA ILE A 443 0.57 -20.70 8.96
C ILE A 443 0.25 -21.63 10.13
N ILE A 444 1.28 -22.05 10.87
CA ILE A 444 1.12 -22.96 12.00
C ILE A 444 0.38 -22.29 13.15
N GLY A 445 0.75 -21.06 13.50
CA GLY A 445 0.13 -20.32 14.60
C GLY A 445 -1.21 -19.66 14.30
N SER A 446 -1.76 -19.83 13.09
CA SER A 446 -3.06 -19.26 12.71
C SER A 446 -4.14 -20.32 12.51
N HIS A 447 -5.40 -20.01 12.84
CA HIS A 447 -6.55 -20.86 12.52
C HIS A 447 -6.99 -20.73 11.05
N THR A 448 -6.61 -19.65 10.38
CA THR A 448 -6.96 -19.41 8.97
C THR A 448 -5.81 -18.73 8.24
N VAL A 449 -5.58 -19.20 7.01
CA VAL A 449 -4.60 -18.68 6.06
C VAL A 449 -5.34 -18.31 4.80
N ASN A 450 -5.08 -17.15 4.22
CA ASN A 450 -5.71 -16.80 2.96
C ASN A 450 -4.75 -16.22 1.92
N GLY A 451 -5.01 -16.55 0.67
CA GLY A 451 -4.48 -15.83 -0.49
C GLY A 451 -5.35 -14.63 -0.87
N VAL A 452 -4.88 -13.87 -1.86
CA VAL A 452 -5.39 -12.51 -2.19
C VAL A 452 -6.05 -12.40 -3.57
N ALA A 453 -6.14 -13.54 -4.25
CA ALA A 453 -6.79 -13.80 -5.54
C ALA A 453 -6.98 -15.32 -5.65
N GLU A 454 -7.91 -15.79 -6.48
CA GLU A 454 -8.17 -17.23 -6.60
C GLU A 454 -6.97 -17.99 -7.18
N LEU A 455 -6.40 -17.50 -8.29
CA LEU A 455 -5.19 -18.07 -8.90
C LEU A 455 -4.02 -18.12 -7.91
N HIS A 456 -3.83 -17.05 -7.15
CA HIS A 456 -2.81 -16.99 -6.11
C HIS A 456 -3.05 -18.04 -5.02
N THR A 457 -4.29 -18.16 -4.55
CA THR A 457 -4.68 -19.15 -3.54
C THR A 457 -4.46 -20.58 -4.04
N ARG A 458 -4.67 -20.84 -5.33
CA ARG A 458 -4.34 -22.11 -5.96
C ARG A 458 -2.83 -22.38 -5.95
N ILE A 459 -2.02 -21.40 -6.35
CA ILE A 459 -0.54 -21.52 -6.37
C ILE A 459 0.02 -21.80 -4.97
N ILE A 460 -0.46 -21.12 -3.93
CA ILE A 460 0.02 -21.35 -2.57
C ILE A 460 -0.35 -22.75 -2.06
N ARG A 461 -1.52 -23.29 -2.43
CA ARG A 461 -1.98 -24.63 -2.03
C ARG A 461 -1.26 -25.75 -2.77
N GLU A 462 -0.99 -25.56 -4.06
CA GLU A 462 -0.48 -26.63 -4.92
C GLU A 462 1.06 -26.66 -5.02
N ARG A 463 1.72 -25.51 -4.82
CA ARG A 463 3.18 -25.39 -5.06
C ARG A 463 3.95 -24.92 -3.84
N ILE A 464 3.56 -23.80 -3.23
CA ILE A 464 4.39 -23.14 -2.21
C ILE A 464 4.27 -23.81 -0.84
N PHE A 465 3.04 -24.14 -0.42
CA PHE A 465 2.73 -24.72 0.88
C PHE A 465 1.98 -26.04 0.75
N ALA A 466 2.29 -26.84 -0.28
CA ALA A 466 1.57 -28.09 -0.59
C ALA A 466 1.52 -29.06 0.60
N ASP A 467 2.65 -29.30 1.28
CA ASP A 467 2.69 -30.20 2.44
C ASP A 467 1.89 -29.67 3.64
N LEU A 468 1.87 -28.34 3.85
CA LEU A 468 1.07 -27.71 4.89
C LEU A 468 -0.43 -27.74 4.57
N PHE A 469 -0.79 -27.56 3.29
CA PHE A 469 -2.16 -27.67 2.83
C PHE A 469 -2.68 -29.10 2.94
N GLU A 470 -1.86 -30.10 2.60
CA GLU A 470 -2.23 -31.51 2.77
C GLU A 470 -2.51 -31.85 4.25
N MET A 471 -1.69 -31.33 5.17
CA MET A 471 -1.84 -31.58 6.60
C MET A 471 -3.03 -30.81 7.21
N MET A 472 -3.26 -29.56 6.78
CA MET A 472 -4.27 -28.65 7.36
C MET A 472 -5.13 -27.97 6.28
N PRO A 473 -5.87 -28.74 5.46
CA PRO A 473 -6.56 -28.19 4.28
C PRO A 473 -7.65 -27.17 4.64
N HIS A 474 -8.31 -27.38 5.79
CA HIS A 474 -9.38 -26.52 6.29
C HIS A 474 -8.92 -25.10 6.66
N LYS A 475 -7.61 -24.86 6.86
CA LYS A 475 -7.08 -23.54 7.20
C LYS A 475 -7.05 -22.60 5.99
N PHE A 476 -6.90 -23.12 4.77
CA PHE A 476 -6.61 -22.28 3.60
C PHE A 476 -7.89 -21.77 2.92
N GLN A 477 -8.01 -20.45 2.76
CA GLN A 477 -9.11 -19.76 2.08
C GLN A 477 -8.59 -18.80 1.00
N ASN A 478 -9.51 -18.27 0.19
CA ASN A 478 -9.26 -17.10 -0.67
C ASN A 478 -10.02 -15.90 -0.10
N LYS A 479 -9.43 -14.72 -0.21
CA LYS A 479 -10.10 -13.42 -0.06
C LYS A 479 -9.54 -12.48 -1.10
N THR A 480 -10.24 -12.35 -2.22
CA THR A 480 -9.77 -11.51 -3.32
C THR A 480 -9.73 -10.05 -2.87
N ASN A 481 -8.61 -9.39 -3.12
CA ASN A 481 -8.41 -7.98 -2.78
C ASN A 481 -9.48 -7.07 -3.39
N GLY A 482 -9.59 -5.87 -2.81
CA GLY A 482 -10.44 -4.81 -3.33
C GLY A 482 -9.91 -3.42 -3.00
N ILE A 483 -10.56 -2.41 -3.56
CA ILE A 483 -10.25 -0.99 -3.39
C ILE A 483 -11.45 -0.21 -2.88
N THR A 484 -11.22 0.84 -2.10
CA THR A 484 -12.33 1.70 -1.64
C THR A 484 -12.84 2.60 -2.77
N PRO A 485 -14.14 2.56 -3.13
CA PRO A 485 -14.72 3.48 -4.11
C PRO A 485 -14.77 4.94 -3.62
N ARG A 486 -14.68 5.19 -2.31
CA ARG A 486 -14.70 6.55 -1.75
C ARG A 486 -13.48 7.34 -2.21
N LEU A 487 -12.29 6.73 -2.14
CA LEU A 487 -11.06 7.37 -2.63
C LEU A 487 -10.94 7.25 -4.16
N TRP A 488 -11.13 6.03 -4.68
CA TRP A 488 -10.72 5.69 -6.05
C TRP A 488 -11.80 5.96 -7.11
N LEU A 489 -12.92 6.58 -6.75
CA LEU A 489 -13.90 7.09 -7.72
C LEU A 489 -14.54 8.39 -7.20
N LEU A 490 -15.17 8.36 -6.02
CA LEU A 490 -15.90 9.50 -5.49
C LEU A 490 -15.01 10.74 -5.26
N GLN A 491 -13.84 10.55 -4.63
CA GLN A 491 -12.89 11.63 -4.36
C GLN A 491 -12.05 11.99 -5.58
N CYS A 492 -11.40 11.01 -6.23
CA CYS A 492 -10.42 11.32 -7.28
C CYS A 492 -11.04 11.67 -8.63
N ASN A 493 -12.29 11.28 -8.88
CA ASN A 493 -12.99 11.55 -10.14
C ASN A 493 -14.44 12.02 -9.89
N PRO A 494 -14.61 13.19 -9.23
CA PRO A 494 -15.91 13.66 -8.77
C PRO A 494 -16.89 13.92 -9.93
N HIS A 495 -16.40 14.28 -11.11
CA HIS A 495 -17.25 14.46 -12.29
C HIS A 495 -17.85 13.12 -12.78
N LEU A 496 -17.05 12.05 -12.83
CA LEU A 496 -17.57 10.72 -13.17
C LEU A 496 -18.52 10.22 -12.07
N ALA A 497 -18.19 10.44 -10.80
CA ALA A 497 -19.05 10.08 -9.68
C ALA A 497 -20.42 10.80 -9.74
N SER A 498 -20.45 12.08 -10.16
CA SER A 498 -21.69 12.83 -10.39
C SER A 498 -22.50 12.23 -11.52
N LEU A 499 -21.87 11.99 -12.69
CA LEU A 499 -22.53 11.40 -13.85
C LEU A 499 -23.18 10.05 -13.48
N ILE A 500 -22.45 9.18 -12.77
CA ILE A 500 -22.98 7.90 -12.31
C ILE A 500 -24.17 8.11 -11.37
N SER A 501 -24.03 9.01 -10.39
CA SER A 501 -25.06 9.24 -9.37
C SER A 501 -26.34 9.85 -9.95
N GLU A 502 -26.24 10.67 -10.99
CA GLU A 502 -27.38 11.24 -11.72
C GLU A 502 -28.19 10.16 -12.45
N HIS A 503 -27.52 9.11 -12.95
CA HIS A 503 -28.14 8.07 -13.78
C HIS A 503 -28.60 6.84 -13.00
N ILE A 504 -27.91 6.47 -11.91
CA ILE A 504 -28.22 5.25 -11.13
C ILE A 504 -28.36 5.50 -9.62
N GLY A 505 -28.34 6.76 -9.16
CA GLY A 505 -28.43 7.14 -7.75
C GLY A 505 -27.11 6.96 -6.98
N GLY A 506 -27.05 7.41 -5.73
CA GLY A 506 -25.81 7.41 -4.91
C GLY A 506 -25.47 6.09 -4.19
N ALA A 507 -26.32 5.07 -4.29
CA ALA A 507 -26.15 3.82 -3.53
C ALA A 507 -24.86 3.04 -3.89
N TRP A 508 -24.29 3.27 -5.08
CA TRP A 508 -23.06 2.60 -5.54
C TRP A 508 -21.84 2.88 -4.65
N ILE A 509 -21.84 3.98 -3.89
CA ILE A 509 -20.69 4.40 -3.07
C ILE A 509 -20.39 3.39 -1.95
N THR A 510 -21.41 2.68 -1.47
CA THR A 510 -21.32 1.63 -0.44
C THR A 510 -21.75 0.25 -0.95
N ASP A 511 -22.23 0.15 -2.19
CA ASP A 511 -22.66 -1.09 -2.87
C ASP A 511 -22.23 -1.05 -4.35
N LEU A 512 -20.94 -1.31 -4.59
CA LEU A 512 -20.31 -1.06 -5.90
C LEU A 512 -20.89 -1.93 -7.04
N GLU A 513 -21.57 -3.03 -6.74
CA GLU A 513 -22.30 -3.86 -7.71
C GLU A 513 -23.39 -3.06 -8.46
N ARG A 514 -23.89 -1.98 -7.87
CA ARG A 514 -24.88 -1.08 -8.50
C ARG A 514 -24.36 -0.42 -9.77
N LEU A 515 -23.04 -0.32 -9.96
CA LEU A 515 -22.43 0.22 -11.18
C LEU A 515 -22.88 -0.55 -12.44
N ARG A 516 -23.34 -1.80 -12.31
CA ARG A 516 -23.88 -2.56 -13.43
C ARG A 516 -25.09 -1.88 -14.09
N GLY A 517 -25.81 -1.03 -13.37
CA GLY A 517 -26.89 -0.23 -13.93
C GLY A 517 -26.47 0.71 -15.06
N LEU A 518 -25.18 1.03 -15.20
CA LEU A 518 -24.63 1.82 -16.31
C LEU A 518 -24.76 1.11 -17.66
N GLU A 519 -24.95 -0.21 -17.69
CA GLU A 519 -25.17 -0.96 -18.94
C GLU A 519 -26.44 -0.50 -19.69
N ASN A 520 -27.42 0.08 -18.98
CA ASN A 520 -28.65 0.61 -19.58
C ASN A 520 -28.41 1.84 -20.48
N TYR A 521 -27.24 2.48 -20.36
CA TYR A 521 -26.87 3.68 -21.13
C TYR A 521 -25.84 3.37 -22.22
N LEU A 522 -25.62 2.09 -22.54
CA LEU A 522 -24.78 1.71 -23.69
C LEU A 522 -25.48 2.08 -25.00
N GLY A 523 -24.83 2.90 -25.81
CA GLY A 523 -25.38 3.40 -27.07
C GLY A 523 -26.16 4.72 -26.91
N ASP A 524 -26.26 5.25 -25.70
CA ASP A 524 -26.77 6.60 -25.46
C ASP A 524 -25.71 7.64 -25.84
N GLU A 525 -26.01 8.46 -26.85
CA GLU A 525 -25.09 9.47 -27.39
C GLU A 525 -24.75 10.56 -26.36
N GLU A 526 -25.71 10.99 -25.54
CA GLU A 526 -25.51 12.04 -24.54
C GLU A 526 -24.64 11.52 -23.39
N PHE A 527 -24.88 10.28 -22.96
CA PHE A 527 -24.03 9.62 -21.97
C PHE A 527 -22.60 9.44 -22.48
N TYR A 528 -22.42 9.02 -23.75
CA TYR A 528 -21.10 8.84 -24.36
C TYR A 528 -20.34 10.15 -24.49
N LEU A 529 -21.02 11.24 -24.85
CA LEU A 529 -20.44 12.58 -24.91
C LEU A 529 -19.98 13.02 -23.52
N SER A 530 -20.85 12.93 -22.52
CA SER A 530 -20.54 13.31 -21.13
C SER A 530 -19.37 12.51 -20.56
N PHE A 531 -19.36 11.19 -20.78
CA PHE A 531 -18.28 10.30 -20.33
C PHE A 531 -16.92 10.67 -20.95
N ARG A 532 -16.90 10.96 -22.26
CA ARG A 532 -15.68 11.39 -22.97
C ARG A 532 -15.21 12.77 -22.52
N GLU A 533 -16.13 13.71 -22.30
CA GLU A 533 -15.79 15.05 -21.81
C GLU A 533 -15.10 14.99 -20.44
N ILE A 534 -15.63 14.18 -19.52
CA ILE A 534 -15.04 13.95 -18.20
C ILE A 534 -13.62 13.39 -18.32
N LYS A 535 -13.40 12.38 -19.16
CA LYS A 535 -12.04 11.87 -19.45
C LYS A 535 -11.13 12.98 -19.99
N GLY A 536 -11.64 13.82 -20.91
CA GLY A 536 -10.93 14.97 -21.45
C GLY A 536 -10.54 16.01 -20.40
N ILE A 537 -11.42 16.33 -19.45
CA ILE A 537 -11.14 17.22 -18.31
C ILE A 537 -10.00 16.66 -17.47
N ASN A 538 -10.07 15.38 -17.11
CA ASN A 538 -9.03 14.71 -16.31
C ASN A 538 -7.68 14.70 -17.04
N LYS A 539 -7.66 14.43 -18.36
CA LYS A 539 -6.44 14.46 -19.18
C LYS A 539 -5.83 15.85 -19.32
N LYS A 540 -6.65 16.90 -19.42
CA LYS A 540 -6.19 18.30 -19.39
C LYS A 540 -5.55 18.64 -18.05
N ALA A 541 -6.17 18.22 -16.94
CA ALA A 541 -5.63 18.42 -15.61
C ALA A 541 -4.28 17.71 -15.43
N LEU A 542 -4.17 16.45 -15.85
CA LEU A 542 -2.91 15.70 -15.80
C LEU A 542 -1.85 16.30 -16.73
N SER A 543 -2.22 16.75 -17.93
CA SER A 543 -1.28 17.43 -18.85
C SER A 543 -0.68 18.69 -18.23
N LYS A 544 -1.50 19.50 -17.55
CA LYS A 544 -1.04 20.67 -16.80
C LYS A 544 -0.08 20.28 -15.67
N TYR A 545 -0.38 19.19 -14.97
CA TYR A 545 0.48 18.66 -13.92
C TYR A 545 1.82 18.13 -14.47
N ILE A 546 1.82 17.40 -15.58
CA ILE A 546 3.03 16.91 -16.27
C ILE A 546 3.90 18.10 -16.65
N TYR A 547 3.32 19.12 -17.30
CA TYR A 547 4.07 20.31 -17.69
C TYR A 547 4.67 21.03 -16.48
N LYS A 548 3.90 21.22 -15.41
CA LYS A 548 4.39 21.84 -14.16
C LYS A 548 5.51 21.02 -13.50
N SER A 549 5.43 19.70 -13.55
CA SER A 549 6.33 18.81 -12.81
C SER A 549 7.64 18.52 -13.55
N VAL A 550 7.59 18.31 -14.86
CA VAL A 550 8.73 17.84 -15.66
C VAL A 550 8.95 18.64 -16.95
N GLY A 551 8.16 19.69 -17.21
CA GLY A 551 8.35 20.57 -18.38
C GLY A 551 7.92 19.98 -19.73
N ILE A 552 7.38 18.77 -19.76
CA ILE A 552 6.95 18.10 -21.00
C ILE A 552 5.52 18.53 -21.33
N ARG A 553 5.29 18.96 -22.59
CA ARG A 553 3.94 19.23 -23.10
C ARG A 553 3.36 17.95 -23.68
N THR A 554 2.15 17.60 -23.24
CA THR A 554 1.40 16.42 -23.69
C THR A 554 0.07 16.87 -24.28
N MET A 555 -0.39 16.18 -25.32
CA MET A 555 -1.66 16.48 -25.96
C MET A 555 -2.80 15.67 -25.30
N PRO A 556 -3.82 16.31 -24.71
CA PRO A 556 -4.94 15.60 -24.08
C PRO A 556 -5.73 14.68 -25.03
N ASP A 557 -5.64 14.88 -26.35
CA ASP A 557 -6.33 14.02 -27.34
C ASP A 557 -5.53 12.74 -27.68
N SER A 558 -4.26 12.68 -27.30
CA SER A 558 -3.42 11.48 -27.44
C SER A 558 -3.85 10.38 -26.47
N LEU A 559 -3.67 9.11 -26.82
CA LEU A 559 -3.88 7.98 -25.92
C LEU A 559 -2.94 8.09 -24.71
N PHE A 560 -3.49 8.21 -23.50
CA PHE A 560 -2.70 8.18 -22.27
C PHE A 560 -2.47 6.72 -21.84
N ASP A 561 -1.28 6.23 -22.13
CA ASP A 561 -0.80 4.85 -21.91
C ASP A 561 0.04 4.81 -20.63
N VAL A 562 -0.50 4.23 -19.56
CA VAL A 562 0.01 4.44 -18.20
C VAL A 562 0.53 3.15 -17.59
N GLN A 563 1.77 3.18 -17.08
CA GLN A 563 2.34 2.13 -16.23
C GLN A 563 2.89 2.74 -14.93
N VAL A 564 2.08 2.69 -13.87
CA VAL A 564 2.45 3.22 -12.56
C VAL A 564 2.40 2.15 -11.46
N LYS A 565 3.57 1.78 -10.95
CA LYS A 565 3.77 0.74 -9.92
C LYS A 565 5.24 0.74 -9.48
N ARG A 566 5.54 -0.03 -8.43
CA ARG A 566 6.94 -0.29 -7.99
C ARG A 566 7.81 -0.68 -9.19
N MET A 567 9.02 -0.15 -9.29
CA MET A 567 9.98 -0.52 -10.33
C MET A 567 10.61 -1.86 -9.97
N HIS A 568 10.36 -2.88 -10.79
CA HIS A 568 10.86 -4.24 -10.61
C HIS A 568 10.89 -4.98 -11.94
N GLU A 569 11.89 -5.81 -12.18
CA GLU A 569 12.03 -6.59 -13.42
C GLU A 569 10.78 -7.42 -13.78
N TYR A 570 10.18 -8.17 -12.83
CA TYR A 570 8.97 -8.97 -13.10
C TYR A 570 7.72 -8.15 -13.47
N LYS A 571 7.69 -6.85 -13.11
CA LYS A 571 6.60 -5.92 -13.49
C LYS A 571 6.78 -5.36 -14.90
N ARG A 572 7.90 -5.69 -15.53
CA ARG A 572 8.24 -5.50 -16.95
C ARG A 572 8.01 -4.08 -17.46
N GLN A 573 8.38 -3.05 -16.69
CA GLN A 573 8.50 -1.69 -17.24
C GLN A 573 9.47 -1.66 -18.43
N LEU A 574 10.48 -2.53 -18.42
CA LEU A 574 11.39 -2.71 -19.54
C LEU A 574 10.67 -3.20 -20.80
N LEU A 575 9.71 -4.14 -20.73
CA LEU A 575 8.93 -4.57 -21.90
C LEU A 575 8.15 -3.40 -22.53
N ASN A 576 7.54 -2.55 -21.71
CA ASN A 576 6.88 -1.33 -22.20
C ASN A 576 7.88 -0.35 -22.85
N VAL A 577 9.08 -0.20 -22.29
CA VAL A 577 10.17 0.57 -22.90
C VAL A 577 10.57 -0.02 -24.26
N LEU A 578 10.75 -1.34 -24.37
CA LEU A 578 11.07 -2.01 -25.64
C LEU A 578 9.98 -1.74 -26.69
N GLY A 579 8.71 -1.88 -26.33
CA GLY A 579 7.60 -1.58 -27.23
C GLY A 579 7.51 -0.10 -27.62
N THR A 580 7.89 0.81 -26.72
CA THR A 580 7.97 2.24 -26.99
C THR A 580 9.10 2.56 -27.97
N ILE A 581 10.27 1.92 -27.82
CA ILE A 581 11.39 2.04 -28.76
C ILE A 581 10.98 1.50 -30.14
N ALA A 582 10.31 0.35 -30.20
CA ALA A 582 9.81 -0.20 -31.47
C ALA A 582 8.92 0.82 -32.21
N ARG A 583 7.97 1.44 -31.49
CA ARG A 583 7.11 2.49 -32.05
C ARG A 583 7.90 3.71 -32.52
N TYR A 584 8.85 4.18 -31.71
CA TYR A 584 9.73 5.29 -32.08
C TYR A 584 10.49 4.99 -33.38
N LEU A 585 11.09 3.80 -33.50
CA LEU A 585 11.83 3.37 -34.68
C LEU A 585 10.94 3.30 -35.93
N ARG A 586 9.70 2.80 -35.81
CA ARG A 586 8.73 2.82 -36.92
C ARG A 586 8.42 4.23 -37.41
N ILE A 587 8.20 5.19 -36.48
CA ILE A 587 7.98 6.59 -36.84
C ILE A 587 9.20 7.18 -37.56
N LYS A 588 10.42 6.76 -37.19
CA LYS A 588 11.65 7.21 -37.88
C LYS A 588 11.79 6.64 -39.29
N ASP A 589 11.26 5.44 -39.54
CA ASP A 589 11.31 4.82 -40.86
C ASP A 589 10.28 5.44 -41.82
N ASP A 590 9.10 5.81 -41.31
CA ASP A 590 8.09 6.56 -42.06
C ASP A 590 7.58 7.77 -41.26
N PRO A 591 8.33 8.90 -41.28
CA PRO A 591 7.91 10.13 -40.61
C PRO A 591 6.65 10.75 -41.21
N SER A 592 6.17 10.31 -42.38
CA SER A 592 4.91 10.77 -42.98
C SER A 592 3.70 9.89 -42.63
N GLY A 593 3.95 8.71 -42.04
CA GLY A 593 2.93 7.75 -41.68
C GLY A 593 1.94 8.26 -40.62
N TYR A 594 0.73 7.73 -40.69
CA TYR A 594 -0.28 7.94 -39.66
C TYR A 594 -0.02 7.02 -38.46
N TYR A 595 0.11 7.63 -37.28
CA TYR A 595 0.24 6.92 -36.01
C TYR A 595 -0.73 7.56 -35.02
N VAL A 596 -1.53 6.75 -34.33
CA VAL A 596 -2.40 7.22 -33.23
C VAL A 596 -1.50 7.94 -32.20
N PRO A 597 -1.71 9.25 -31.92
CA PRO A 597 -0.87 9.96 -30.97
C PRO A 597 -0.92 9.30 -29.59
N ARG A 598 0.24 9.08 -28.97
CA ARG A 598 0.33 8.36 -27.69
C ARG A 598 1.26 9.07 -26.71
N THR A 599 0.80 9.25 -25.48
CA THR A 599 1.62 9.70 -24.35
C THR A 599 1.84 8.53 -23.41
N VAL A 600 3.06 7.99 -23.37
CA VAL A 600 3.46 6.87 -22.50
C VAL A 600 3.95 7.43 -21.16
N ILE A 601 3.25 7.11 -20.08
CA ILE A 601 3.47 7.66 -18.74
C ILE A 601 3.93 6.57 -17.79
N PHE A 602 5.15 6.74 -17.27
CA PHE A 602 5.74 5.92 -16.23
C PHE A 602 5.75 6.67 -14.90
N SER A 603 5.58 5.95 -13.80
CA SER A 603 5.84 6.46 -12.46
C SER A 603 6.04 5.28 -11.51
N GLY A 604 6.99 5.39 -10.60
CA GLY A 604 7.33 4.30 -9.70
C GLY A 604 8.65 4.51 -9.00
N LYS A 605 8.79 3.88 -7.83
CA LYS A 605 10.03 3.91 -7.04
C LYS A 605 10.77 2.58 -7.19
N ALA A 606 12.09 2.64 -7.34
CA ALA A 606 12.97 1.48 -7.18
C ALA A 606 13.45 1.41 -5.73
N ALA A 607 13.61 0.20 -5.16
CA ALA A 607 14.26 0.08 -3.86
C ALA A 607 15.71 0.63 -3.94
N PRO A 608 16.23 1.28 -2.88
CA PRO A 608 17.52 1.98 -2.96
C PRO A 608 18.69 1.08 -3.39
N GLY A 609 18.68 -0.19 -2.95
CA GLY A 609 19.68 -1.19 -3.29
C GLY A 609 19.48 -1.90 -4.64
N TYR A 610 18.37 -1.66 -5.34
CA TYR A 610 18.03 -2.41 -6.56
C TYR A 610 18.61 -1.75 -7.80
N PHE A 611 19.86 -2.11 -8.10
CA PHE A 611 20.65 -1.55 -9.21
C PHE A 611 19.91 -1.57 -10.55
N LEU A 612 19.42 -2.74 -10.99
CA LEU A 612 18.83 -2.88 -12.32
C LEU A 612 17.51 -2.10 -12.46
N ALA A 613 16.67 -2.08 -11.42
CA ALA A 613 15.46 -1.24 -11.40
C ALA A 613 15.79 0.26 -11.51
N LYS A 614 16.84 0.75 -10.82
CA LYS A 614 17.32 2.14 -10.98
C LYS A 614 17.87 2.41 -12.37
N ARG A 615 18.52 1.43 -13.01
CA ARG A 615 18.98 1.53 -14.41
C ARG A 615 17.82 1.62 -15.40
N ILE A 616 16.72 0.89 -15.17
CA ILE A 616 15.50 1.01 -15.98
C ILE A 616 14.88 2.41 -15.86
N ILE A 617 14.83 3.01 -14.66
CA ILE A 617 14.39 4.41 -14.49
C ILE A 617 15.25 5.36 -15.35
N LYS A 618 16.58 5.19 -15.33
CA LYS A 618 17.50 5.98 -16.15
C LYS A 618 17.22 5.81 -17.65
N LEU A 619 16.99 4.59 -18.10
CA LEU A 619 16.66 4.30 -19.50
C LEU A 619 15.36 5.00 -19.93
N ILE A 620 14.31 4.97 -19.09
CA ILE A 620 13.04 5.66 -19.38
C ILE A 620 13.25 7.16 -19.55
N ASN A 621 14.00 7.80 -18.64
CA ASN A 621 14.25 9.24 -18.71
C ASN A 621 15.10 9.61 -19.93
N ASN A 622 16.12 8.82 -20.25
CA ASN A 622 16.93 9.02 -21.44
C ASN A 622 16.12 8.85 -22.74
N LEU A 623 15.28 7.82 -22.80
CA LEU A 623 14.36 7.61 -23.92
C LEU A 623 13.41 8.81 -24.07
N ALA A 624 12.87 9.33 -22.96
CA ALA A 624 12.03 10.50 -22.96
C ALA A 624 12.75 11.74 -23.50
N ASP A 625 14.00 11.96 -23.11
CA ASP A 625 14.81 13.06 -23.62
C ASP A 625 15.04 12.97 -25.13
N THR A 626 15.30 11.78 -25.68
CA THR A 626 15.46 11.56 -27.11
C THR A 626 14.14 11.75 -27.86
N VAL A 627 13.08 11.04 -27.45
CA VAL A 627 11.81 10.99 -28.18
C VAL A 627 11.10 12.35 -28.17
N ASN A 628 11.06 13.02 -27.02
CA ASN A 628 10.27 14.25 -26.88
C ASN A 628 10.89 15.46 -27.60
N LYS A 629 12.17 15.39 -27.98
CA LYS A 629 12.91 16.45 -28.70
C LYS A 629 13.07 16.14 -30.19
N ASP A 630 12.68 14.95 -30.65
CA ASP A 630 12.83 14.56 -32.05
C ASP A 630 11.75 15.21 -32.93
N PRO A 631 12.11 16.07 -33.90
CA PRO A 631 11.15 16.74 -34.78
C PRO A 631 10.41 15.75 -35.69
N ASP A 632 11.00 14.61 -36.04
CA ASP A 632 10.34 13.59 -36.84
C ASP A 632 9.26 12.88 -36.02
N VAL A 633 9.32 12.90 -34.69
CA VAL A 633 8.27 12.32 -33.83
C VAL A 633 7.16 13.34 -33.58
N ALA A 634 7.53 14.60 -33.36
CA ALA A 634 6.63 15.69 -32.98
C ALA A 634 5.72 15.29 -31.79
N ASP A 635 4.40 15.34 -31.95
CA ASP A 635 3.42 15.01 -30.89
C ASP A 635 2.78 13.61 -31.07
N ARG A 636 3.28 12.79 -32.00
CA ARG A 636 2.77 11.42 -32.22
C ARG A 636 3.18 10.43 -31.14
N LEU A 637 4.31 10.69 -30.48
CA LEU A 637 4.76 9.92 -29.33
C LEU A 637 5.41 10.86 -28.31
N LYS A 638 4.93 10.83 -27.07
CA LYS A 638 5.60 11.41 -25.91
C LYS A 638 5.90 10.33 -24.88
N VAL A 639 7.01 10.46 -24.19
CA VAL A 639 7.37 9.59 -23.05
C VAL A 639 7.58 10.46 -21.83
N VAL A 640 6.96 10.09 -20.71
CA VAL A 640 6.96 10.87 -19.47
C VAL A 640 7.31 9.96 -18.31
N PHE A 641 8.27 10.36 -17.48
CA PHE A 641 8.47 9.78 -16.15
C PHE A 641 8.03 10.80 -15.11
N LEU A 642 6.95 10.53 -14.38
CA LEU A 642 6.51 11.37 -13.27
C LEU A 642 7.21 10.92 -11.98
N PRO A 643 8.01 11.78 -11.34
CA PRO A 643 8.73 11.43 -10.13
C PRO A 643 7.80 11.34 -8.92
N ASN A 644 8.25 10.60 -7.91
CA ASN A 644 7.62 10.46 -6.60
C ASN A 644 6.18 9.98 -6.66
N TYR A 645 5.98 8.76 -7.17
CA TYR A 645 4.67 8.10 -7.10
C TYR A 645 4.17 7.99 -5.66
N THR A 646 3.04 8.63 -5.37
CA THR A 646 2.30 8.61 -4.10
C THR A 646 0.81 8.41 -4.36
N VAL A 647 -0.01 8.40 -3.30
CA VAL A 647 -1.48 8.31 -3.44
C VAL A 647 -2.00 9.55 -4.14
N SER A 648 -1.55 10.74 -3.74
CA SER A 648 -1.96 12.00 -4.38
C SER A 648 -1.60 12.08 -5.86
N LEU A 649 -0.45 11.52 -6.26
CA LEU A 649 -0.11 11.44 -7.68
C LEU A 649 -0.98 10.40 -8.42
N ALA A 650 -1.27 9.27 -7.78
CA ALA A 650 -2.18 8.27 -8.33
C ALA A 650 -3.60 8.82 -8.54
N GLU A 651 -4.13 9.64 -7.62
CA GLU A 651 -5.42 10.33 -7.74
C GLU A 651 -5.51 11.25 -8.96
N LYS A 652 -4.38 11.74 -9.47
CA LYS A 652 -4.31 12.54 -10.71
C LYS A 652 -4.17 11.68 -11.96
N ILE A 653 -3.39 10.60 -11.87
CA ILE A 653 -3.06 9.75 -13.02
C ILE A 653 -4.23 8.83 -13.39
N ILE A 654 -4.85 8.20 -12.41
CA ILE A 654 -5.86 7.15 -12.62
C ILE A 654 -7.10 7.67 -13.38
N PRO A 655 -7.71 8.81 -12.99
CA PRO A 655 -8.88 9.34 -13.71
C PRO A 655 -8.59 9.76 -15.16
N ALA A 656 -7.33 10.09 -15.46
CA ALA A 656 -6.88 10.57 -16.77
C ALA A 656 -6.37 9.45 -17.70
N ALA A 657 -6.12 8.25 -17.20
CA ALA A 657 -5.61 7.16 -18.02
C ALA A 657 -6.68 6.68 -19.01
N ASP A 658 -6.25 6.42 -20.25
CA ASP A 658 -7.05 5.71 -21.24
C ASP A 658 -6.70 4.21 -21.21
N LEU A 659 -5.40 3.90 -21.20
CA LEU A 659 -4.88 2.53 -21.17
C LEU A 659 -3.99 2.32 -19.94
N SER A 660 -4.16 1.19 -19.28
CA SER A 660 -3.40 0.79 -18.09
C SER A 660 -2.59 -0.49 -18.36
N GLN A 661 -1.28 -0.41 -18.16
CA GLN A 661 -0.31 -1.49 -18.41
C GLN A 661 -0.19 -2.41 -17.19
N GLN A 662 -0.72 -3.63 -17.31
CA GLN A 662 -0.74 -4.67 -16.27
C GLN A 662 0.01 -5.92 -16.74
N ILE A 663 1.26 -5.69 -17.11
CA ILE A 663 2.06 -6.59 -17.93
C ILE A 663 3.09 -7.40 -17.14
N SER A 664 2.81 -7.81 -15.89
CA SER A 664 3.74 -8.67 -15.15
C SER A 664 3.92 -10.02 -15.86
N THR A 665 5.05 -10.71 -15.67
CA THR A 665 5.20 -12.09 -16.18
C THR A 665 4.14 -12.98 -15.54
N ALA A 666 3.46 -13.82 -16.31
CA ALA A 666 2.38 -14.65 -15.76
C ALA A 666 2.88 -15.57 -14.64
N GLY A 667 2.15 -15.58 -13.53
CA GLY A 667 2.49 -16.31 -12.33
C GLY A 667 3.49 -15.60 -11.43
N PHE A 668 3.61 -14.27 -11.51
CA PHE A 668 4.46 -13.45 -10.61
C PHE A 668 3.66 -12.40 -9.83
N GLU A 669 2.50 -11.97 -10.30
CA GLU A 669 1.61 -11.05 -9.57
C GLU A 669 0.59 -11.84 -8.73
N ALA A 670 0.63 -11.67 -7.41
CA ALA A 670 -0.35 -12.30 -6.52
C ALA A 670 -1.79 -11.80 -6.73
N SER A 671 -1.95 -10.52 -7.09
CA SER A 671 -3.26 -9.89 -7.31
C SER A 671 -3.05 -8.62 -8.14
N GLY A 672 -2.72 -7.51 -7.47
CA GLY A 672 -2.65 -6.19 -8.08
C GLY A 672 -3.95 -5.43 -7.83
N THR A 673 -3.87 -4.28 -7.17
CA THR A 673 -5.03 -3.40 -6.91
C THR A 673 -5.00 -2.13 -7.76
N GLY A 674 -3.90 -1.89 -8.49
CA GLY A 674 -3.79 -0.75 -9.40
C GLY A 674 -4.72 -0.88 -10.61
N ASN A 675 -4.77 -2.08 -11.20
CA ASN A 675 -5.66 -2.45 -12.31
C ASN A 675 -7.14 -2.19 -11.98
N MET A 676 -7.59 -2.57 -10.79
CA MET A 676 -8.97 -2.33 -10.31
C MET A 676 -9.31 -0.84 -10.33
N LYS A 677 -8.36 0.04 -9.92
CA LYS A 677 -8.58 1.49 -9.88
C LYS A 677 -8.70 2.09 -11.28
N PHE A 678 -7.87 1.61 -12.19
CA PHE A 678 -7.89 2.04 -13.59
C PHE A 678 -9.20 1.64 -14.27
N ALA A 679 -9.64 0.39 -14.12
CA ALA A 679 -10.91 -0.07 -14.67
C ALA A 679 -12.11 0.69 -14.08
N LEU A 680 -12.13 0.93 -12.76
CA LEU A 680 -13.15 1.74 -12.09
C LEU A 680 -13.25 3.19 -12.62
N ASN A 681 -12.19 3.70 -13.24
CA ASN A 681 -12.14 5.02 -13.87
C ASN A 681 -12.21 4.97 -15.40
N GLY A 682 -12.62 3.84 -15.97
CA GLY A 682 -12.84 3.67 -17.41
C GLY A 682 -11.57 3.56 -18.25
N ALA A 683 -10.42 3.25 -17.64
CA ALA A 683 -9.22 2.91 -18.40
C ALA A 683 -9.27 1.43 -18.80
N LEU A 684 -8.99 1.14 -20.07
CA LEU A 684 -8.89 -0.24 -20.56
C LEU A 684 -7.55 -0.85 -20.12
N THR A 685 -7.54 -2.17 -19.89
CA THR A 685 -6.33 -2.87 -19.46
C THR A 685 -5.67 -3.58 -20.62
N ILE A 686 -4.36 -3.35 -20.80
CA ILE A 686 -3.47 -4.26 -21.55
C ILE A 686 -2.63 -5.03 -20.54
N GLY A 687 -2.66 -6.35 -20.59
CA GLY A 687 -2.10 -7.17 -19.53
C GLY A 687 -1.91 -8.63 -19.88
N THR A 688 -1.18 -9.33 -19.02
CA THR A 688 -1.08 -10.78 -19.05
C THR A 688 -2.24 -11.43 -18.29
N ALA A 689 -2.47 -12.71 -18.55
CA ALA A 689 -3.40 -13.55 -17.78
C ALA A 689 -2.79 -13.89 -16.40
N ASP A 690 -2.61 -12.87 -15.56
CA ASP A 690 -1.95 -12.96 -14.25
C ASP A 690 -2.67 -12.15 -13.16
N GLY A 691 -2.52 -12.59 -11.91
CA GLY A 691 -3.11 -11.94 -10.74
C GLY A 691 -4.60 -11.60 -10.92
N ALA A 692 -4.98 -10.38 -10.56
CA ALA A 692 -6.35 -9.89 -10.64
C ALA A 692 -6.82 -9.60 -12.09
N ASN A 693 -5.94 -9.64 -13.10
CA ASN A 693 -6.40 -9.49 -14.49
C ASN A 693 -7.29 -10.66 -14.92
N VAL A 694 -7.06 -11.87 -14.39
CA VAL A 694 -7.88 -13.05 -14.67
C VAL A 694 -9.32 -12.81 -14.19
N GLU A 695 -9.47 -12.43 -12.92
CA GLU A 695 -10.78 -12.16 -12.34
C GLU A 695 -11.44 -10.94 -12.97
N MET A 696 -10.67 -9.92 -13.36
CA MET A 696 -11.22 -8.77 -14.09
C MET A 696 -11.73 -9.16 -15.47
N ALA A 697 -11.05 -10.06 -16.19
CA ALA A 697 -11.53 -10.56 -17.47
C ALA A 697 -12.82 -11.36 -17.34
N GLU A 698 -12.98 -12.13 -16.25
CA GLU A 698 -14.22 -12.85 -15.93
C GLU A 698 -15.40 -11.89 -15.68
N GLU A 699 -15.20 -10.82 -14.92
CA GLU A 699 -16.27 -9.87 -14.60
C GLU A 699 -16.59 -8.90 -15.75
N ILE A 700 -15.56 -8.32 -16.37
CA ILE A 700 -15.70 -7.29 -17.40
C ILE A 700 -16.03 -7.90 -18.77
N GLY A 701 -15.60 -9.14 -19.01
CA GLY A 701 -15.56 -9.79 -20.31
C GLY A 701 -14.18 -9.60 -20.96
N GLU A 702 -13.51 -10.71 -21.29
CA GLU A 702 -12.16 -10.73 -21.87
C GLU A 702 -12.09 -9.91 -23.16
N GLU A 703 -13.18 -9.84 -23.94
CA GLU A 703 -13.25 -9.04 -25.16
C GLU A 703 -13.09 -7.53 -24.91
N ASN A 704 -13.29 -7.07 -23.68
CA ASN A 704 -13.18 -5.66 -23.26
C ASN A 704 -11.82 -5.33 -22.61
N MET A 705 -10.87 -6.27 -22.69
CA MET A 705 -9.48 -6.14 -22.27
C MET A 705 -8.54 -6.53 -23.42
N PHE A 706 -7.26 -6.17 -23.29
CA PHE A 706 -6.21 -6.57 -24.23
C PHE A 706 -5.27 -7.57 -23.54
N ILE A 707 -5.71 -8.83 -23.44
CA ILE A 707 -4.90 -9.90 -22.85
C ILE A 707 -3.90 -10.42 -23.88
N PHE A 708 -2.63 -10.56 -23.48
CA PHE A 708 -1.55 -11.07 -24.34
C PHE A 708 -0.53 -11.89 -23.57
N GLY A 709 0.38 -12.52 -24.33
CA GLY A 709 1.55 -13.21 -23.79
C GLY A 709 1.23 -14.59 -23.25
N MET A 710 2.27 -15.24 -22.74
CA MET A 710 2.18 -16.60 -22.21
C MET A 710 1.36 -16.66 -20.92
N ARG A 711 0.64 -17.77 -20.74
CA ARG A 711 0.01 -18.18 -19.48
C ARG A 711 1.04 -18.82 -18.55
N VAL A 712 0.66 -19.00 -17.28
CA VAL A 712 1.53 -19.52 -16.21
C VAL A 712 2.14 -20.88 -16.60
N GLU A 713 1.34 -21.76 -17.16
CA GLU A 713 1.74 -23.10 -17.58
C GLU A 713 2.78 -23.03 -18.71
N GLU A 714 2.57 -22.17 -19.70
CA GLU A 714 3.46 -21.97 -20.84
C GLU A 714 4.82 -21.40 -20.41
N VAL A 715 4.84 -20.44 -19.47
CA VAL A 715 6.09 -19.91 -18.88
C VAL A 715 6.87 -21.02 -18.20
N ASN A 716 6.21 -21.88 -17.42
CA ASN A 716 6.86 -23.00 -16.74
C ASN A 716 7.43 -24.01 -17.74
N THR A 717 6.64 -24.38 -18.75
CA THR A 717 7.07 -25.30 -19.81
C THR A 717 8.27 -24.73 -20.57
N LEU A 718 8.24 -23.46 -20.96
CA LEU A 718 9.34 -22.80 -21.66
C LEU A 718 10.64 -22.85 -20.85
N LYS A 719 10.56 -22.53 -19.56
CA LYS A 719 11.73 -22.59 -18.66
C LYS A 719 12.25 -24.02 -18.48
N GLN A 720 11.38 -25.00 -18.34
CA GLN A 720 11.77 -26.41 -18.21
C GLN A 720 12.46 -26.97 -19.45
N HIS A 721 12.12 -26.48 -20.64
CA HIS A 721 12.73 -26.91 -21.91
C HIS A 721 14.04 -26.18 -22.26
N GLY A 722 14.57 -25.35 -21.34
CA GLY A 722 15.82 -24.64 -21.55
C GLY A 722 15.66 -23.38 -22.42
N TYR A 723 14.82 -22.44 -21.96
CA TYR A 723 14.61 -21.14 -22.60
C TYR A 723 15.93 -20.45 -23.01
N ASP A 724 16.07 -20.15 -24.30
CA ASP A 724 17.19 -19.38 -24.84
C ASP A 724 16.69 -18.03 -25.41
N PRO A 725 16.92 -16.91 -24.71
CA PRO A 725 16.50 -15.59 -25.20
C PRO A 725 17.22 -15.14 -26.47
N ARG A 726 18.43 -15.66 -26.76
CA ARG A 726 19.18 -15.26 -27.97
C ARG A 726 18.47 -15.66 -29.24
N ARG A 727 17.78 -16.80 -29.22
CA ARG A 727 16.98 -17.26 -30.35
C ARG A 727 15.89 -16.25 -30.73
N HIS A 728 15.14 -15.74 -29.76
CA HIS A 728 14.11 -14.71 -30.01
C HIS A 728 14.73 -13.42 -30.55
N TYR A 729 15.89 -13.03 -30.03
CA TYR A 729 16.64 -11.87 -30.52
C TYR A 729 17.15 -12.06 -31.96
N GLU A 730 17.53 -13.26 -32.39
CA GLU A 730 18.03 -13.52 -33.75
C GLU A 730 16.89 -13.70 -34.78
N GLU A 731 15.76 -14.28 -34.37
CA GLU A 731 14.63 -14.60 -35.25
C GLU A 731 13.69 -13.40 -35.50
N ASP A 732 13.57 -12.46 -34.56
CA ASP A 732 12.71 -11.27 -34.70
C ASP A 732 13.54 -10.01 -35.01
N ALA A 733 13.54 -9.60 -36.29
CA ALA A 733 14.33 -8.46 -36.78
C ALA A 733 13.96 -7.12 -36.11
N GLU A 734 12.70 -6.93 -35.71
CA GLU A 734 12.26 -5.71 -35.04
C GLU A 734 12.71 -5.70 -33.59
N LEU A 735 12.57 -6.83 -32.88
CA LEU A 735 13.11 -7.00 -31.53
C LEU A 735 14.62 -6.79 -31.53
N LYS A 736 15.34 -7.42 -32.47
CA LYS A 736 16.78 -7.26 -32.65
C LYS A 736 17.17 -5.81 -32.71
N ARG A 737 16.51 -5.05 -33.60
CA ARG A 737 16.78 -3.63 -33.81
C ARG A 737 16.51 -2.78 -32.57
N VAL A 738 15.49 -3.11 -31.78
CA VAL A 738 15.19 -2.44 -30.50
C VAL A 738 16.30 -2.67 -29.48
N ILE A 739 16.74 -3.91 -29.32
CA ILE A 739 17.83 -4.27 -28.40
C ILE A 739 19.16 -3.66 -28.87
N ASP A 740 19.43 -3.71 -30.18
CA ASP A 740 20.62 -3.13 -30.79
C ASP A 740 20.68 -1.63 -30.54
N ALA A 741 19.56 -0.90 -30.69
CA ALA A 741 19.49 0.53 -30.39
C ALA A 741 19.85 0.88 -28.93
N ILE A 742 19.54 0.00 -27.97
CA ILE A 742 19.97 0.17 -26.57
C ILE A 742 21.47 -0.15 -26.44
N SER A 743 21.92 -1.23 -27.07
CA SER A 743 23.30 -1.71 -26.98
C SER A 743 24.32 -0.80 -27.66
N GLU A 744 23.90 -0.09 -28.70
CA GLU A 744 24.69 0.87 -29.50
C GLU A 744 24.63 2.29 -28.89
N ASP A 745 24.17 2.42 -27.65
CA ASP A 745 24.13 3.67 -26.89
C ASP A 745 23.33 4.81 -27.56
N ARG A 746 22.35 4.50 -28.42
CA ARG A 746 21.53 5.51 -29.11
C ARG A 746 20.79 6.45 -28.16
N PHE A 747 20.44 5.96 -26.97
CA PHE A 747 19.77 6.72 -25.91
C PHE A 747 20.74 7.23 -24.84
N SER A 748 22.04 7.00 -24.98
CA SER A 748 23.09 7.40 -24.03
C SER A 748 24.42 7.75 -24.70
N PRO A 749 24.44 8.60 -25.75
CA PRO A 749 25.69 8.88 -26.49
C PRO A 749 26.78 9.54 -25.62
N ALA A 750 26.40 10.20 -24.53
CA ALA A 750 27.31 10.82 -23.58
C ALA A 750 27.77 9.90 -22.42
N GLU A 751 27.15 8.72 -22.27
CA GLU A 751 27.48 7.72 -21.24
C GLU A 751 27.54 6.30 -21.88
N PRO A 752 28.48 6.02 -22.80
CA PRO A 752 28.51 4.73 -23.49
C PRO A 752 28.62 3.53 -22.55
N GLY A 753 27.91 2.44 -22.87
CA GLY A 753 27.87 1.20 -22.09
C GLY A 753 27.01 1.25 -20.83
N ILE A 754 26.40 2.39 -20.49
CA ILE A 754 25.58 2.55 -19.27
C ILE A 754 24.40 1.56 -19.19
N PHE A 755 23.83 1.18 -20.32
CA PHE A 755 22.71 0.24 -20.41
C PHE A 755 23.13 -1.19 -20.72
N ARG A 756 24.44 -1.48 -20.77
CA ARG A 756 24.95 -2.84 -20.95
C ARG A 756 24.37 -3.84 -19.94
N PRO A 757 24.21 -3.52 -18.63
CA PRO A 757 23.59 -4.44 -17.68
C PRO A 757 22.15 -4.83 -18.02
N ILE A 758 21.39 -3.94 -18.69
CA ILE A 758 20.03 -4.25 -19.15
C ILE A 758 20.09 -5.24 -20.31
N VAL A 759 20.99 -5.03 -21.27
CA VAL A 759 21.18 -5.94 -22.41
C VAL A 759 21.67 -7.32 -21.94
N ASP A 760 22.61 -7.35 -20.99
CA ASP A 760 23.13 -8.62 -20.43
C ASP A 760 22.05 -9.37 -19.65
N SER A 761 21.19 -8.67 -18.91
CA SER A 761 20.02 -9.27 -18.23
C SER A 761 19.13 -10.04 -19.23
N LEU A 762 18.91 -9.46 -20.42
CA LEU A 762 18.08 -10.06 -21.47
C LEU A 762 18.79 -11.17 -22.26
N LEU A 763 20.06 -11.00 -22.64
CA LEU A 763 20.72 -11.89 -23.62
C LEU A 763 21.76 -12.84 -23.02
N ALA A 764 22.29 -12.53 -21.84
CA ALA A 764 23.39 -13.29 -21.22
C ALA A 764 22.99 -13.94 -19.89
N GLN A 765 22.01 -13.38 -19.20
CA GLN A 765 21.53 -13.86 -17.88
C GLN A 765 20.16 -14.55 -17.98
N GLY A 766 19.76 -14.93 -19.19
CA GLY A 766 18.64 -15.84 -19.44
C GLY A 766 17.25 -15.22 -19.47
N ASP A 767 17.12 -13.87 -19.43
CA ASP A 767 15.83 -13.17 -19.45
C ASP A 767 14.81 -13.84 -18.50
N VAL A 768 15.11 -13.77 -17.21
CA VAL A 768 14.39 -14.50 -16.14
C VAL A 768 12.87 -14.32 -16.19
N TYR A 769 12.40 -13.20 -16.75
CA TYR A 769 10.99 -12.81 -16.81
C TYR A 769 10.37 -12.90 -18.22
N CYS A 770 11.07 -13.55 -19.17
CA CYS A 770 10.61 -13.88 -20.52
C CYS A 770 10.09 -12.65 -21.29
N LEU A 771 10.78 -11.52 -21.19
CA LEU A 771 10.45 -10.30 -21.92
C LEU A 771 10.54 -10.50 -23.44
N LEU A 772 11.57 -11.22 -23.91
CA LEU A 772 11.80 -11.40 -25.35
C LEU A 772 10.77 -12.37 -25.96
N ALA A 773 10.35 -13.39 -25.20
CA ALA A 773 9.33 -14.33 -25.64
C ALA A 773 7.95 -13.67 -25.80
N ASP A 774 7.58 -12.75 -24.89
CA ASP A 774 6.29 -12.06 -24.93
C ASP A 774 6.29 -10.79 -25.82
N PHE A 775 7.44 -10.37 -26.34
CA PHE A 775 7.57 -9.10 -27.07
C PHE A 775 6.64 -8.98 -28.28
N ARG A 776 6.53 -10.05 -29.09
CA ARG A 776 5.69 -10.03 -30.30
C ARG A 776 4.21 -9.92 -29.97
N GLY A 777 3.71 -10.78 -29.06
CA GLY A 777 2.33 -10.72 -28.59
C GLY A 777 1.99 -9.38 -27.92
N TYR A 778 2.96 -8.77 -27.24
CA TYR A 778 2.81 -7.42 -26.69
C TYR A 778 2.61 -6.36 -27.77
N LEU A 779 3.42 -6.38 -28.84
CA LEU A 779 3.28 -5.42 -29.94
C LEU A 779 1.96 -5.58 -30.70
N GLU A 780 1.50 -6.81 -30.89
CA GLU A 780 0.20 -7.10 -31.51
C GLU A 780 -0.96 -6.55 -30.68
N ALA A 781 -0.94 -6.76 -29.36
CA ALA A 781 -1.93 -6.16 -28.46
C ALA A 781 -1.88 -4.62 -28.48
N ARG A 782 -0.69 -4.01 -28.57
CA ARG A 782 -0.56 -2.55 -28.69
C ARG A 782 -1.12 -2.00 -30.00
N HIS A 783 -1.04 -2.76 -31.09
CA HIS A 783 -1.66 -2.42 -32.37
C HIS A 783 -3.18 -2.51 -32.29
N ALA A 784 -3.73 -3.57 -31.71
CA ALA A 784 -5.17 -3.69 -31.48
C ALA A 784 -5.74 -2.54 -30.63
N VAL A 785 -4.93 -2.03 -29.67
CA VAL A 785 -5.27 -0.81 -28.92
C VAL A 785 -5.35 0.42 -29.84
N ASP A 786 -4.40 0.59 -30.76
CA ASP A 786 -4.40 1.73 -31.70
C ASP A 786 -5.63 1.66 -32.62
N ASP A 787 -5.96 0.47 -33.14
CA ASP A 787 -7.14 0.25 -33.99
C ASP A 787 -8.44 0.57 -33.26
N LEU A 788 -8.62 0.07 -32.02
CA LEU A 788 -9.81 0.36 -31.23
C LEU A 788 -9.89 1.85 -30.85
N TYR A 789 -8.77 2.49 -30.50
CA TYR A 789 -8.78 3.89 -30.08
C TYR A 789 -9.13 4.85 -31.23
N ALA A 790 -8.92 4.43 -32.48
CA ALA A 790 -9.40 5.16 -33.65
C ALA A 790 -10.94 5.16 -33.73
N ASP A 791 -11.61 4.11 -33.27
CA ASP A 791 -13.07 4.04 -33.08
C ASP A 791 -13.47 4.53 -31.68
N ARG A 792 -13.78 5.83 -31.58
CA ARG A 792 -14.07 6.48 -30.30
C ARG A 792 -15.34 5.97 -29.63
N ASP A 793 -16.32 5.49 -30.37
CA ASP A 793 -17.57 5.02 -29.79
C ASP A 793 -17.40 3.57 -29.29
N ALA A 794 -16.71 2.71 -30.04
CA ALA A 794 -16.34 1.37 -29.58
C ALA A 794 -15.42 1.42 -28.34
N TRP A 795 -14.45 2.35 -28.32
CA TRP A 795 -13.62 2.58 -27.14
C TRP A 795 -14.45 3.01 -25.92
N THR A 796 -15.32 4.00 -26.10
CA THR A 796 -16.18 4.54 -25.02
C THR A 796 -17.10 3.47 -24.47
N ARG A 797 -17.71 2.66 -25.34
CA ARG A 797 -18.52 1.51 -24.96
C ARG A 797 -17.75 0.56 -24.03
N LYS A 798 -16.52 0.18 -24.40
CA LYS A 798 -15.68 -0.72 -23.59
C LYS A 798 -15.25 -0.08 -22.28
N ALA A 799 -14.95 1.22 -22.28
CA ALA A 799 -14.59 1.97 -21.08
C ALA A 799 -15.75 2.00 -20.06
N ILE A 800 -16.99 2.23 -20.53
CA ILE A 800 -18.19 2.19 -19.68
C ILE A 800 -18.41 0.78 -19.12
N LEU A 801 -18.24 -0.27 -19.93
CA LEU A 801 -18.34 -1.65 -19.46
C LEU A 801 -17.30 -1.99 -18.38
N ASN A 802 -16.08 -1.47 -18.48
CA ASN A 802 -15.06 -1.62 -17.44
C ASN A 802 -15.52 -0.97 -16.13
N VAL A 803 -16.13 0.22 -16.15
CA VAL A 803 -16.70 0.84 -14.94
C VAL A 803 -17.89 0.05 -14.42
N ALA A 804 -18.81 -0.36 -15.30
CA ALA A 804 -20.06 -1.01 -14.93
C ALA A 804 -19.86 -2.40 -14.28
N ARG A 805 -18.81 -3.13 -14.68
CA ARG A 805 -18.60 -4.53 -14.33
C ARG A 805 -17.47 -4.77 -13.31
N ILE A 806 -16.96 -3.73 -12.66
CA ILE A 806 -15.86 -3.85 -11.68
C ILE A 806 -16.34 -3.93 -10.22
N GLY A 807 -17.65 -4.05 -9.99
CA GLY A 807 -18.28 -4.03 -8.65
C GLY A 807 -17.64 -4.97 -7.63
N LYS A 808 -17.30 -6.20 -8.07
CA LYS A 808 -16.67 -7.24 -7.25
C LYS A 808 -15.41 -6.78 -6.53
N PHE A 809 -14.69 -5.82 -7.09
CA PHE A 809 -13.40 -5.35 -6.59
C PHE A 809 -13.51 -4.23 -5.56
N SER A 810 -14.69 -4.00 -4.98
CA SER A 810 -14.84 -3.17 -3.79
C SER A 810 -14.15 -3.81 -2.58
N SER A 811 -13.36 -3.03 -1.83
CA SER A 811 -12.80 -3.49 -0.54
C SER A 811 -13.89 -3.77 0.51
N ASP A 812 -15.11 -3.24 0.32
CA ASP A 812 -16.24 -3.53 1.19
C ASP A 812 -16.66 -5.00 1.13
N ARG A 813 -16.68 -5.54 -0.10
CA ARG A 813 -16.97 -6.96 -0.35
C ARG A 813 -15.89 -7.83 0.29
N THR A 814 -14.62 -7.49 0.09
CA THR A 814 -13.49 -8.18 0.74
C THR A 814 -13.63 -8.16 2.26
N ILE A 815 -13.84 -6.98 2.87
CA ILE A 815 -13.98 -6.86 4.33
C ILE A 815 -15.18 -7.64 4.86
N LYS A 816 -16.30 -7.63 4.15
CA LYS A 816 -17.46 -8.44 4.51
C LYS A 816 -17.12 -9.94 4.53
N GLU A 817 -16.41 -10.45 3.52
CA GLU A 817 -15.96 -11.85 3.50
C GLU A 817 -15.01 -12.16 4.67
N TYR A 818 -14.05 -11.28 4.99
CA TYR A 818 -13.17 -11.45 6.15
C TYR A 818 -13.96 -11.46 7.46
N ALA A 819 -14.88 -10.51 7.64
CA ALA A 819 -15.71 -10.40 8.84
C ALA A 819 -16.58 -11.64 9.05
N ASP A 820 -17.22 -12.12 7.98
CA ASP A 820 -18.17 -13.25 8.05
C ASP A 820 -17.44 -14.60 8.14
N GLN A 821 -16.33 -14.78 7.42
CA GLN A 821 -15.69 -16.09 7.25
C GLN A 821 -14.49 -16.32 8.16
N ILE A 822 -13.77 -15.26 8.55
CA ILE A 822 -12.52 -15.34 9.32
C ILE A 822 -12.71 -14.78 10.72
N TRP A 823 -12.96 -13.48 10.85
CA TRP A 823 -12.91 -12.77 12.15
C TRP A 823 -14.17 -12.95 13.00
N LYS A 824 -15.29 -13.34 12.38
CA LYS A 824 -16.60 -13.51 13.04
C LYS A 824 -17.05 -12.26 13.80
N ILE A 825 -16.78 -11.09 13.24
CA ILE A 825 -17.18 -9.79 13.81
C ILE A 825 -18.48 -9.30 13.19
N LYS A 826 -19.26 -8.52 13.93
CA LYS A 826 -20.55 -7.95 13.48
C LYS A 826 -20.48 -6.42 13.50
N PRO A 827 -21.19 -5.73 12.59
CA PRO A 827 -21.32 -4.28 12.64
C PRO A 827 -21.98 -3.82 13.93
N LEU A 828 -21.52 -2.69 14.49
CA LEU A 828 -22.20 -1.98 15.56
C LEU A 828 -22.61 -0.60 15.08
N LYS A 829 -23.91 -0.43 14.84
CA LYS A 829 -24.47 0.85 14.40
C LYS A 829 -24.63 1.81 15.57
N LEU A 830 -24.23 3.06 15.36
CA LEU A 830 -24.36 4.14 16.33
C LEU A 830 -25.36 5.18 15.81
N ASP A 831 -26.46 5.37 16.53
CA ASP A 831 -27.46 6.40 16.23
C ASP A 831 -27.11 7.66 17.05
N PHE A 832 -26.81 8.77 16.35
CA PHE A 832 -26.62 10.09 16.95
C PHE A 832 -27.50 11.11 16.23
#